data_AF-R5AF01-F1
#
_entry.id   AF-R5AF01-F1
#
_cell.length_a   1.000
_cell.length_b   1.000
_cell.length_c   1.000
_cell.angle_alpha   90.00
_cell.angle_beta   90.00
_cell.angle_gamma   90.00
#
_symmetry.space_group_name_H-M   'P 1'
#
loop_
_entity.id
_entity.type
_entity.pdbx_description
1 polymer ?
#
loop_
_entity_poly.entity_id
_entity_poly.type
_entity_poly.pdbx_seq_one_letter_code
_entity_poly.pdbx_strand_id
1 'polypeptide(L)'
;MKRVSARLLCKLLRVTSLALCLLLVLCLDGTVSHADTQVTINQIRYSLDTSGLTAEVMGGKPVNGSLTIPGIIQYNGQTYRVTSIAAKAFADQYLGAKLSLAEGLLSIGESAFAGCMALKGDVTIPDSVISMGESAFDGAYVSSAYVLTLGKGLTALPRKAFANIWGWGIKGIIFRGAQYSDIAADAFSGSDFYETTVPVTVHGAYGSMDALLAGALTNGFSVTYLDSDAKNAAWLQAQIDAAPDGVETTIALSANVLAEQTIVVPGGKNIRLVNQDGTRTIAAAKTLNVLFLVENGAVLALDGTDDTALRLLGSEVSKSFTGNLLMVEKGASVYLKHATLSGSKRITAQEAAAVFVNGYFNMSGGVIENCQSNTVLGGTVTVRAGAKMDMTGGTIRNNQNLAPNGGGGGILVYAWSEADKNAELNISGDALITGNIAAMQGGGVCGIGNVSINMSGGKIMGNESDGTGTKNGYGGGLSISVAMNDSQIFASDAKFHMTGGEISKNKANKSGGGVYINTSGAVLEGGRISDNTAGGRGGGIYVSVKPYTARLYNVLVTENTAYTMGGGIWLCPTGSLETYVTNGGAIFENATRDRDGAGDDLAFVSGEGKLTLADRMLGGGACFWYRDGGVYNNNPAYISSTGKVDSSIPRFDPANPVGPYTAIEHGAENYALKSMPEKNAKTLAEREAKLIISGNAAGFGGGIGSNGGVIIGTQEEYVVNVQKIWDEKTPEDSQKELTIYLMIDGLALEPMKLNQENGWKASYCRLPKPEGRIRYSVAEDPVPEGFAPEYREELLQDGTLNVTILNHYRPGSGEDIPPTGDDTPLGLALFLFVISASGLALSFASRRRGSK
;
A
#
# COMPACT_ATOMS: atom_id res chain seq x y z
N MET A 1 -43.50 -22.61 73.08
CA MET A 1 -43.35 -21.59 72.01
C MET A 1 -42.07 -21.89 71.25
N LYS A 2 -41.93 -21.86 69.92
CA LYS A 2 -42.85 -21.79 68.78
C LYS A 2 -41.97 -22.15 67.56
N ARG A 3 -42.45 -23.08 66.74
CA ARG A 3 -42.31 -23.19 65.27
C ARG A 3 -40.91 -23.29 64.62
N VAL A 4 -40.65 -24.52 64.18
CA VAL A 4 -39.93 -24.94 62.97
C VAL A 4 -40.49 -24.23 61.72
N SER A 5 -39.65 -23.71 60.82
CA SER A 5 -39.99 -23.54 59.39
C SER A 5 -38.77 -23.41 58.45
N ALA A 6 -38.70 -24.35 57.50
CA ALA A 6 -38.62 -24.07 56.05
C ALA A 6 -37.39 -23.36 55.45
N ARG A 7 -36.15 -23.66 55.85
CA ARG A 7 -34.97 -23.22 55.07
C ARG A 7 -33.95 -24.29 54.66
N LEU A 8 -34.15 -25.56 55.05
CA LEU A 8 -33.26 -26.66 54.65
C LEU A 8 -33.82 -27.59 53.54
N LEU A 9 -35.09 -27.40 53.12
CA LEU A 9 -35.73 -28.20 52.06
C LEU A 9 -35.71 -27.54 50.66
N CYS A 10 -35.16 -26.32 50.52
CA CYS A 10 -35.18 -25.55 49.25
C CYS A 10 -33.89 -25.63 48.42
N LYS A 11 -32.86 -26.37 48.85
CA LYS A 11 -31.55 -26.43 48.13
C LYS A 11 -31.18 -27.78 47.52
N LEU A 12 -32.02 -28.82 47.62
CA LEU A 12 -31.74 -30.15 47.04
C LEU A 12 -32.78 -30.67 46.04
N LEU A 13 -33.76 -29.86 45.61
CA LEU A 13 -34.90 -30.29 44.77
C LEU A 13 -35.06 -29.53 43.44
N ARG A 14 -34.01 -28.85 42.94
CA ARG A 14 -34.09 -28.05 41.69
C ARG A 14 -33.25 -28.58 40.51
N VAL A 15 -32.70 -29.80 40.58
CA VAL A 15 -31.84 -30.33 39.50
C VAL A 15 -32.45 -31.52 38.72
N THR A 16 -33.67 -32.01 39.03
CA THR A 16 -34.24 -33.16 38.29
C THR A 16 -35.75 -33.11 38.04
N SER A 17 -36.32 -31.93 37.70
CA SER A 17 -37.78 -31.82 37.46
C SER A 17 -38.22 -31.08 36.18
N LEU A 18 -37.32 -30.62 35.31
CA LEU A 18 -37.75 -30.04 34.01
C LEU A 18 -37.75 -31.04 32.85
N ALA A 19 -37.03 -32.16 32.96
CA ALA A 19 -36.99 -33.18 31.90
C ALA A 19 -38.08 -34.26 32.00
N LEU A 20 -38.88 -34.26 33.08
CA LEU A 20 -39.90 -35.31 33.33
C LEU A 20 -41.36 -34.82 33.17
N CYS A 21 -41.59 -33.52 33.02
CA CYS A 21 -42.93 -32.97 32.78
C CYS A 21 -43.28 -32.74 31.31
N LEU A 22 -42.33 -32.92 30.37
CA LEU A 22 -42.62 -32.80 28.92
C LEU A 22 -42.88 -34.14 28.22
N LEU A 23 -42.66 -35.27 28.90
CA LEU A 23 -42.87 -36.62 28.36
C LEU A 23 -44.24 -37.24 28.70
N LEU A 24 -45.14 -36.48 29.34
CA LEU A 24 -46.44 -36.96 29.83
C LEU A 24 -47.66 -36.38 29.10
N VAL A 25 -47.47 -35.78 27.92
CA VAL A 25 -48.59 -35.37 27.03
C VAL A 25 -48.68 -36.22 25.75
N LEU A 26 -47.79 -37.22 25.56
CA LEU A 26 -47.79 -38.07 24.35
C LEU A 26 -48.30 -39.50 24.54
N CYS A 27 -48.94 -39.85 25.65
CA CYS A 27 -49.56 -41.18 25.81
C CYS A 27 -50.84 -41.10 26.64
N LEU A 28 -51.94 -40.77 25.97
CA LEU A 28 -53.28 -41.26 26.28
C LEU A 28 -54.12 -41.10 25.01
N ASP A 29 -54.16 -42.16 24.20
CA ASP A 29 -55.33 -42.44 23.38
C ASP A 29 -56.52 -42.55 24.35
N GLY A 30 -57.33 -41.50 24.36
CA GLY A 30 -58.53 -41.37 25.15
C GLY A 30 -59.49 -40.48 24.39
N THR A 31 -60.28 -41.09 23.52
CA THR A 31 -61.46 -40.46 22.90
C THR A 31 -62.33 -39.85 23.99
N VAL A 32 -62.25 -38.53 24.15
CA VAL A 32 -63.34 -37.76 24.75
C VAL A 32 -63.64 -36.61 23.79
N SER A 33 -64.66 -36.80 22.96
CA SER A 33 -65.24 -35.71 22.17
C SER A 33 -65.86 -34.71 23.15
N HIS A 34 -65.09 -33.70 23.54
CA HIS A 34 -65.66 -32.51 24.14
C HIS A 34 -66.09 -31.61 22.99
N ALA A 35 -67.33 -31.13 23.05
CA ALA A 35 -67.89 -30.31 22.01
C ALA A 35 -67.13 -28.98 21.92
N ASP A 36 -66.21 -28.90 20.96
CA ASP A 36 -65.53 -27.68 20.56
C ASP A 36 -66.56 -26.57 20.30
N THR A 37 -66.51 -25.53 21.14
CA THR A 37 -67.40 -24.39 20.94
C THR A 37 -66.83 -23.52 19.83
N GLN A 38 -67.49 -23.52 18.68
CA GLN A 38 -67.09 -22.66 17.57
C GLN A 38 -67.65 -21.25 17.75
N VAL A 39 -66.78 -20.25 17.71
CA VAL A 39 -67.14 -18.83 17.86
C VAL A 39 -66.55 -18.02 16.72
N THR A 40 -67.22 -16.93 16.33
CA THR A 40 -66.64 -15.94 15.41
C THR A 40 -66.40 -14.64 16.16
N ILE A 41 -65.16 -14.20 16.22
CA ILE A 41 -64.75 -12.94 16.86
C ILE A 41 -63.95 -12.16 15.83
N ASN A 42 -64.38 -10.93 15.54
CA ASN A 42 -63.75 -10.05 14.56
C ASN A 42 -63.50 -10.73 13.19
N GLN A 43 -64.50 -11.44 12.67
CA GLN A 43 -64.47 -12.16 11.39
C GLN A 43 -63.53 -13.38 11.33
N ILE A 44 -62.92 -13.76 12.45
CA ILE A 44 -62.11 -14.98 12.58
C ILE A 44 -62.93 -16.01 13.37
N ARG A 45 -63.04 -17.22 12.82
CA ARG A 45 -63.65 -18.39 13.45
C ARG A 45 -62.62 -19.10 14.29
N TYR A 46 -62.98 -19.39 15.53
CA TYR A 46 -62.17 -20.12 16.48
C TYR A 46 -62.89 -21.37 16.96
N SER A 47 -62.15 -22.45 17.14
CA SER A 47 -62.56 -23.59 17.97
C SER A 47 -62.04 -23.36 19.39
N LEU A 48 -62.92 -23.31 20.38
CA LEU A 48 -62.55 -23.09 21.79
C LEU A 48 -62.50 -24.39 22.56
N ASP A 49 -61.33 -24.66 23.16
CA ASP A 49 -61.23 -25.61 24.27
C ASP A 49 -61.54 -24.88 25.58
N THR A 50 -62.78 -25.08 26.03
CA THR A 50 -63.29 -24.48 27.28
C THR A 50 -62.61 -25.03 28.54
N SER A 51 -61.95 -26.19 28.45
CA SER A 51 -61.24 -26.80 29.58
C SER A 51 -59.79 -26.33 29.67
N GLY A 52 -59.07 -26.29 28.54
CA GLY A 52 -57.70 -25.82 28.45
C GLY A 52 -57.55 -24.29 28.34
N LEU A 53 -58.67 -23.58 28.15
CA LEU A 53 -58.69 -22.13 27.90
C LEU A 53 -57.82 -21.74 26.69
N THR A 54 -57.85 -22.58 25.66
CA THR A 54 -57.13 -22.37 24.41
C THR A 54 -58.10 -22.21 23.24
N ALA A 55 -57.62 -21.57 22.18
CA ALA A 55 -58.35 -21.37 20.95
C ALA A 55 -57.49 -21.77 19.76
N GLU A 56 -58.11 -22.48 18.82
CA GLU A 56 -57.57 -22.78 17.50
C GLU A 56 -58.27 -21.93 16.44
N VAL A 57 -57.50 -21.36 15.53
CA VAL A 57 -58.03 -20.56 14.42
C VAL A 57 -58.50 -21.47 13.29
N MET A 58 -59.81 -21.53 13.04
CA MET A 58 -60.43 -22.36 11.99
C MET A 58 -60.57 -21.66 10.64
N GLY A 59 -60.16 -20.39 10.57
CA GLY A 59 -60.24 -19.55 9.38
C GLY A 59 -61.07 -18.31 9.58
N GLY A 60 -61.22 -17.50 8.56
CA GLY A 60 -61.93 -16.22 8.69
C GLY A 60 -61.81 -15.35 7.45
N LYS A 61 -62.48 -14.20 7.49
CA LYS A 61 -62.40 -13.19 6.43
C LYS A 61 -61.50 -12.05 6.88
N PRO A 62 -60.42 -11.73 6.14
CA PRO A 62 -59.58 -10.58 6.43
C PRO A 62 -60.37 -9.27 6.34
N VAL A 63 -60.01 -8.27 7.16
CA VAL A 63 -60.70 -6.98 7.21
C VAL A 63 -59.86 -5.96 6.44
N ASN A 64 -60.40 -5.43 5.33
CA ASN A 64 -59.66 -4.55 4.40
C ASN A 64 -58.31 -5.17 3.97
N GLY A 65 -58.32 -6.49 3.73
CA GLY A 65 -57.14 -7.30 3.50
C GLY A 65 -56.39 -7.70 4.78
N SER A 66 -56.27 -6.85 5.79
CA SER A 66 -55.43 -7.19 6.95
C SER A 66 -55.99 -8.35 7.76
N LEU A 67 -55.10 -9.30 8.11
CA LEU A 67 -55.40 -10.44 8.99
C LEU A 67 -54.51 -10.35 10.21
N THR A 68 -55.12 -10.13 11.38
CA THR A 68 -54.43 -10.13 12.68
C THR A 68 -54.97 -11.27 13.53
N ILE A 69 -54.13 -12.24 13.80
CA ILE A 69 -54.42 -13.35 14.71
C ILE A 69 -53.85 -12.94 16.08
N PRO A 70 -54.71 -12.57 17.04
CA PRO A 70 -54.27 -12.13 18.36
C PRO A 70 -53.79 -13.32 19.19
N GLY A 71 -52.92 -13.10 20.18
CA GLY A 71 -52.44 -14.17 21.07
C GLY A 71 -53.46 -14.54 22.14
N ILE A 72 -54.46 -13.69 22.33
CA ILE A 72 -55.55 -13.85 23.29
C ILE A 72 -56.87 -13.37 22.68
N ILE A 73 -57.96 -14.05 22.99
CA ILE A 73 -59.33 -13.62 22.69
C ILE A 73 -60.19 -13.67 23.95
N GLN A 74 -61.24 -12.85 23.99
CA GLN A 74 -62.22 -12.82 25.08
C GLN A 74 -63.55 -13.33 24.56
N TYR A 75 -64.16 -14.29 25.25
CA TYR A 75 -65.48 -14.81 24.92
C TYR A 75 -66.25 -15.15 26.20
N ASN A 76 -67.48 -14.65 26.34
CA ASN A 76 -68.33 -14.83 27.53
C ASN A 76 -67.63 -14.54 28.88
N GLY A 77 -66.80 -13.48 28.93
CA GLY A 77 -66.08 -13.08 30.14
C GLY A 77 -64.84 -13.92 30.46
N GLN A 78 -64.52 -14.92 29.64
CA GLN A 78 -63.34 -15.78 29.79
C GLN A 78 -62.27 -15.45 28.74
N THR A 79 -61.00 -15.48 29.16
CA THR A 79 -59.84 -15.30 28.28
C THR A 79 -59.35 -16.64 27.76
N TYR A 80 -59.16 -16.74 26.44
CA TYR A 80 -58.59 -17.90 25.76
C TYR A 80 -57.27 -17.51 25.08
N ARG A 81 -56.25 -18.37 25.20
CA ARG A 81 -54.98 -18.22 24.49
C ARG A 81 -55.10 -18.81 23.09
N VAL A 82 -54.78 -18.04 22.07
CA VAL A 82 -54.75 -18.57 20.69
C VAL A 82 -53.44 -19.32 20.50
N THR A 83 -53.54 -20.63 20.29
CA THR A 83 -52.36 -21.52 20.32
C THR A 83 -52.10 -22.24 19.01
N SER A 84 -53.09 -22.37 18.13
CA SER A 84 -52.87 -22.99 16.81
C SER A 84 -53.69 -22.34 15.71
N ILE A 85 -53.26 -22.56 14.47
CA ILE A 85 -54.02 -22.27 13.25
C ILE A 85 -54.29 -23.60 12.56
N ALA A 86 -55.56 -23.90 12.30
CA ALA A 86 -55.97 -25.15 11.68
C ALA A 86 -55.48 -25.28 10.23
N ALA A 87 -55.45 -26.51 9.72
CA ALA A 87 -55.14 -26.79 8.33
C ALA A 87 -56.12 -26.04 7.40
N LYS A 88 -55.58 -25.44 6.34
CA LYS A 88 -56.33 -24.66 5.33
C LYS A 88 -57.18 -23.50 5.87
N ALA A 89 -56.94 -23.04 7.10
CA ALA A 89 -57.74 -22.00 7.75
C ALA A 89 -57.92 -20.74 6.87
N PHE A 90 -56.87 -20.34 6.17
CA PHE A 90 -56.85 -19.15 5.31
C PHE A 90 -56.38 -19.47 3.88
N ALA A 91 -56.54 -20.70 3.43
CA ALA A 91 -56.19 -21.07 2.05
C ALA A 91 -56.98 -20.22 1.03
N ASP A 92 -56.30 -19.82 -0.04
CA ASP A 92 -56.81 -19.02 -1.17
C ASP A 92 -57.45 -17.67 -0.77
N GLN A 93 -57.13 -17.15 0.41
CA GLN A 93 -57.66 -15.86 0.88
C GLN A 93 -56.91 -14.67 0.28
N TYR A 94 -57.66 -13.60 -0.02
CA TYR A 94 -57.08 -12.31 -0.41
C TYR A 94 -56.72 -11.49 0.84
N LEU A 95 -55.42 -11.37 1.14
CA LEU A 95 -54.90 -10.64 2.30
C LEU A 95 -54.53 -9.18 1.99
N GLY A 96 -54.31 -8.74 0.75
CA GLY A 96 -54.22 -7.31 0.31
C GLY A 96 -53.38 -6.25 1.08
N ALA A 97 -52.83 -6.57 2.25
CA ALA A 97 -52.32 -5.74 3.35
C ALA A 97 -51.52 -6.66 4.32
N LYS A 98 -51.56 -6.45 5.64
CA LYS A 98 -50.64 -7.09 6.61
C LYS A 98 -51.18 -8.40 7.21
N LEU A 99 -50.33 -9.43 7.28
CA LEU A 99 -50.49 -10.61 8.15
C LEU A 99 -49.78 -10.37 9.48
N SER A 100 -50.48 -10.46 10.61
CA SER A 100 -49.89 -10.34 11.94
C SER A 100 -50.25 -11.54 12.80
N LEU A 101 -49.23 -12.30 13.22
CA LEU A 101 -49.33 -13.44 14.13
C LEU A 101 -48.75 -13.03 15.48
N ALA A 102 -49.50 -13.23 16.56
CA ALA A 102 -49.05 -12.85 17.90
C ALA A 102 -48.22 -13.95 18.58
N GLU A 103 -47.37 -13.53 19.52
CA GLU A 103 -46.69 -14.44 20.45
C GLU A 103 -47.70 -15.23 21.29
N GLY A 104 -47.39 -16.49 21.56
CA GLY A 104 -48.27 -17.47 22.21
C GLY A 104 -48.84 -18.52 21.25
N LEU A 105 -48.76 -18.30 19.94
CA LEU A 105 -49.07 -19.30 18.92
C LEU A 105 -48.01 -20.40 18.93
N LEU A 106 -48.43 -21.66 19.02
CA LEU A 106 -47.57 -22.84 19.10
C LEU A 106 -47.48 -23.58 17.75
N SER A 107 -48.54 -23.60 16.95
CA SER A 107 -48.54 -24.35 15.69
C SER A 107 -49.30 -23.68 14.55
N ILE A 108 -48.84 -23.97 13.32
CA ILE A 108 -49.48 -23.57 12.06
C ILE A 108 -49.78 -24.83 11.25
N GLY A 109 -51.05 -25.04 10.90
CA GLY A 109 -51.52 -26.24 10.22
C GLY A 109 -51.08 -26.35 8.76
N GLU A 110 -51.25 -27.55 8.20
CA GLU A 110 -50.98 -27.86 6.79
C GLU A 110 -51.77 -26.91 5.88
N SER A 111 -51.09 -26.33 4.89
CA SER A 111 -51.70 -25.42 3.91
C SER A 111 -52.49 -24.24 4.52
N ALA A 112 -52.19 -23.84 5.77
CA ALA A 112 -52.96 -22.83 6.50
C ALA A 112 -53.10 -21.50 5.74
N PHE A 113 -52.10 -21.13 4.95
CA PHE A 113 -52.04 -19.91 4.13
C PHE A 113 -51.69 -20.21 2.66
N ALA A 114 -51.93 -21.44 2.19
CA ALA A 114 -51.65 -21.81 0.81
C ALA A 114 -52.50 -20.96 -0.16
N GLY A 115 -51.91 -20.47 -1.26
CA GLY A 115 -52.61 -19.67 -2.27
C GLY A 115 -53.06 -18.28 -1.80
N CYS A 116 -52.65 -17.81 -0.62
CA CYS A 116 -53.02 -16.47 -0.16
C CYS A 116 -52.54 -15.38 -1.13
N MET A 117 -53.45 -14.50 -1.57
CA MET A 117 -53.16 -13.46 -2.55
C MET A 117 -52.87 -12.10 -1.91
N ALA A 118 -51.89 -11.39 -2.45
CA ALA A 118 -51.53 -9.99 -2.17
C ALA A 118 -51.06 -9.70 -0.73
N LEU A 119 -50.24 -10.58 -0.15
CA LEU A 119 -49.51 -10.31 1.10
C LEU A 119 -48.64 -9.04 0.93
N LYS A 120 -48.68 -8.14 1.91
CA LYS A 120 -47.85 -6.92 1.99
C LYS A 120 -47.07 -6.88 3.31
N GLY A 121 -45.81 -6.46 3.21
CA GLY A 121 -44.90 -6.33 4.36
C GLY A 121 -44.30 -7.66 4.83
N ASP A 122 -43.45 -7.58 5.85
CA ASP A 122 -42.70 -8.71 6.40
C ASP A 122 -43.61 -9.79 7.00
N VAL A 123 -43.26 -11.05 6.74
CA VAL A 123 -43.94 -12.22 7.32
C VAL A 123 -43.10 -12.69 8.50
N THR A 124 -43.67 -12.64 9.70
CA THR A 124 -43.01 -13.10 10.93
C THR A 124 -43.76 -14.29 11.51
N ILE A 125 -43.07 -15.41 11.62
CA ILE A 125 -43.50 -16.56 12.43
C ILE A 125 -43.00 -16.32 13.86
N PRO A 126 -43.89 -16.21 14.86
CA PRO A 126 -43.52 -15.86 16.24
C PRO A 126 -42.52 -16.83 16.89
N ASP A 127 -41.78 -16.34 17.89
CA ASP A 127 -40.78 -17.13 18.62
C ASP A 127 -41.41 -18.33 19.36
N SER A 128 -42.69 -18.24 19.71
CA SER A 128 -43.45 -19.30 20.38
C SER A 128 -43.85 -20.48 19.48
N VAL A 129 -43.81 -20.33 18.15
CA VAL A 129 -44.26 -21.39 17.23
C VAL A 129 -43.24 -22.52 17.24
N ILE A 130 -43.68 -23.72 17.59
CA ILE A 130 -42.86 -24.93 17.68
C ILE A 130 -43.00 -25.84 16.46
N SER A 131 -44.13 -25.76 15.72
CA SER A 131 -44.37 -26.60 14.55
C SER A 131 -45.14 -25.90 13.43
N MET A 132 -44.89 -26.34 12.20
CA MET A 132 -45.55 -25.89 10.98
C MET A 132 -45.87 -27.10 10.10
N GLY A 133 -47.04 -27.11 9.45
CA GLY A 133 -47.47 -28.18 8.55
C GLY A 133 -46.96 -28.00 7.10
N GLU A 134 -47.03 -29.08 6.32
CA GLU A 134 -46.64 -29.05 4.90
C GLU A 134 -47.42 -28.01 4.09
N SER A 135 -46.77 -27.43 3.09
CA SER A 135 -47.36 -26.41 2.20
C SER A 135 -47.99 -25.20 2.91
N ALA A 136 -47.60 -24.88 4.15
CA ALA A 136 -48.25 -23.86 4.97
C ALA A 136 -48.44 -22.50 4.26
N PHE A 137 -47.48 -22.08 3.41
CA PHE A 137 -47.55 -20.86 2.59
C PHE A 137 -47.36 -21.12 1.09
N ASP A 138 -47.57 -22.35 0.61
CA ASP A 138 -47.36 -22.74 -0.78
C ASP A 138 -48.24 -21.91 -1.74
N GLY A 139 -47.67 -21.37 -2.81
CA GLY A 139 -48.43 -20.64 -3.85
C GLY A 139 -48.89 -19.24 -3.44
N ALA A 140 -48.39 -18.68 -2.34
CA ALA A 140 -48.80 -17.35 -1.90
C ALA A 140 -48.26 -16.24 -2.83
N TYR A 141 -49.10 -15.27 -3.17
CA TYR A 141 -48.72 -14.12 -4.02
C TYR A 141 -48.39 -12.89 -3.16
N VAL A 142 -47.17 -12.36 -3.30
CA VAL A 142 -46.70 -11.17 -2.58
C VAL A 142 -46.66 -9.93 -3.46
N SER A 143 -47.22 -8.83 -2.96
CA SER A 143 -47.35 -7.57 -3.72
C SER A 143 -46.26 -6.54 -3.40
N SER A 144 -45.30 -6.90 -2.54
CA SER A 144 -44.06 -6.18 -2.24
C SER A 144 -42.99 -7.16 -1.78
N ALA A 145 -41.72 -6.88 -2.03
CA ALA A 145 -40.62 -7.67 -1.49
C ALA A 145 -40.65 -7.63 0.04
N TYR A 146 -40.43 -8.76 0.70
CA TYR A 146 -40.59 -8.87 2.16
C TYR A 146 -39.48 -9.71 2.80
N VAL A 147 -39.21 -9.46 4.07
CA VAL A 147 -38.32 -10.30 4.89
C VAL A 147 -39.15 -11.37 5.59
N LEU A 148 -38.74 -12.64 5.44
CA LEU A 148 -39.31 -13.77 6.17
C LEU A 148 -38.53 -13.96 7.48
N THR A 149 -39.20 -13.81 8.62
CA THR A 149 -38.61 -14.06 9.93
C THR A 149 -39.20 -15.33 10.53
N LEU A 150 -38.34 -16.28 10.89
CA LEU A 150 -38.67 -17.56 11.50
C LEU A 150 -38.26 -17.55 12.98
N GLY A 151 -39.24 -17.74 13.86
CA GLY A 151 -39.07 -17.72 15.30
C GLY A 151 -38.20 -18.86 15.84
N LYS A 152 -37.57 -18.64 17.00
CA LYS A 152 -36.65 -19.59 17.64
C LYS A 152 -37.30 -20.88 18.19
N GLY A 153 -38.62 -20.96 18.24
CA GLY A 153 -39.32 -22.18 18.67
C GLY A 153 -39.33 -23.27 17.60
N LEU A 154 -39.21 -22.89 16.32
CA LEU A 154 -39.26 -23.81 15.20
C LEU A 154 -37.99 -24.66 15.13
N THR A 155 -38.18 -25.97 14.96
CA THR A 155 -37.08 -26.95 14.86
C THR A 155 -37.02 -27.64 13.49
N ALA A 156 -38.01 -27.44 12.62
CA ALA A 156 -37.98 -27.94 11.25
C ALA A 156 -38.77 -27.04 10.30
N LEU A 157 -38.37 -27.03 9.02
CA LEU A 157 -39.20 -26.50 7.92
C LEU A 157 -39.73 -27.67 7.06
N PRO A 158 -41.05 -27.89 7.02
CA PRO A 158 -41.65 -29.02 6.32
C PRO A 158 -41.61 -28.82 4.80
N ARG A 159 -41.95 -29.89 4.07
CA ARG A 159 -42.02 -29.87 2.61
C ARG A 159 -42.90 -28.74 2.10
N LYS A 160 -42.39 -28.03 1.09
CA LYS A 160 -43.08 -26.93 0.41
C LYS A 160 -43.59 -25.79 1.31
N ALA A 161 -43.05 -25.65 2.53
CA ALA A 161 -43.52 -24.65 3.50
C ALA A 161 -43.69 -23.24 2.92
N PHE A 162 -42.77 -22.83 2.04
CA PHE A 162 -42.74 -21.55 1.32
C PHE A 162 -42.42 -21.77 -0.17
N ALA A 163 -42.97 -22.81 -0.78
CA ALA A 163 -42.82 -23.07 -2.22
C ALA A 163 -43.72 -22.14 -3.06
N ASN A 164 -43.34 -21.94 -4.32
CA ASN A 164 -44.14 -21.20 -5.31
C ASN A 164 -44.62 -19.81 -4.85
N ILE A 165 -43.78 -19.09 -4.10
CA ILE A 165 -44.09 -17.70 -3.73
C ILE A 165 -43.91 -16.81 -4.97
N TRP A 166 -44.99 -16.20 -5.43
CA TRP A 166 -45.03 -15.41 -6.68
C TRP A 166 -45.08 -13.90 -6.41
N GLY A 167 -44.59 -13.10 -7.37
CA GLY A 167 -44.72 -11.63 -7.36
C GLY A 167 -43.37 -10.94 -7.16
N TRP A 168 -43.23 -10.13 -6.10
CA TRP A 168 -41.95 -9.47 -5.78
C TRP A 168 -40.93 -10.36 -5.05
N GLY A 169 -41.34 -11.55 -4.64
CA GLY A 169 -40.47 -12.55 -4.02
C GLY A 169 -40.00 -12.23 -2.59
N ILE A 170 -39.16 -13.13 -2.07
CA ILE A 170 -38.53 -12.99 -0.74
C ILE A 170 -37.28 -12.10 -0.85
N LYS A 171 -37.19 -11.06 -0.02
CA LYS A 171 -36.04 -10.14 0.06
C LYS A 171 -34.92 -10.67 0.94
N GLY A 172 -35.24 -11.45 1.97
CA GLY A 172 -34.29 -12.04 2.89
C GLY A 172 -34.96 -12.94 3.91
N ILE A 173 -34.18 -13.80 4.56
CA ILE A 173 -34.67 -14.77 5.54
C ILE A 173 -33.90 -14.59 6.85
N ILE A 174 -34.61 -14.54 7.98
CA ILE A 174 -34.03 -14.45 9.32
C ILE A 174 -34.46 -15.67 10.13
N PHE A 175 -33.49 -16.47 10.56
CA PHE A 175 -33.67 -17.55 11.54
C PHE A 175 -33.29 -17.03 12.93
N ARG A 176 -34.26 -16.87 13.83
CA ARG A 176 -34.02 -16.36 15.19
C ARG A 176 -33.40 -17.39 16.15
N GLY A 177 -33.14 -18.60 15.66
CA GLY A 177 -32.40 -19.64 16.36
C GLY A 177 -31.89 -20.70 15.38
N ALA A 178 -30.82 -21.40 15.74
CA ALA A 178 -30.19 -22.44 14.92
C ALA A 178 -30.52 -23.88 15.33
N GLN A 179 -31.58 -24.09 16.12
CA GLN A 179 -32.04 -25.41 16.60
C GLN A 179 -32.73 -26.29 15.53
N TYR A 180 -32.56 -25.98 14.25
CA TYR A 180 -33.22 -26.71 13.16
C TYR A 180 -32.58 -28.09 12.97
N SER A 181 -33.38 -29.14 13.13
CA SER A 181 -32.99 -30.51 12.83
C SER A 181 -33.22 -30.88 11.35
N ASP A 182 -34.10 -30.17 10.64
CA ASP A 182 -34.38 -30.41 9.23
C ASP A 182 -34.93 -29.17 8.50
N ILE A 183 -34.52 -28.98 7.24
CA ILE A 183 -35.12 -28.05 6.29
C ILE A 183 -35.32 -28.84 5.01
N ALA A 184 -36.57 -29.11 4.66
CA ALA A 184 -36.89 -29.86 3.44
C ALA A 184 -36.28 -29.16 2.20
N ALA A 185 -35.66 -29.94 1.31
CA ALA A 185 -35.01 -29.41 0.10
C ALA A 185 -35.99 -28.65 -0.82
N ASP A 186 -37.28 -29.01 -0.79
CA ASP A 186 -38.34 -28.36 -1.55
C ASP A 186 -39.08 -27.26 -0.75
N ALA A 187 -38.58 -26.87 0.45
CA ALA A 187 -39.24 -25.87 1.30
C ALA A 187 -39.41 -24.51 0.61
N PHE A 188 -38.50 -24.13 -0.29
CA PHE A 188 -38.52 -22.85 -1.03
C PHE A 188 -38.58 -23.03 -2.56
N SER A 189 -38.92 -24.24 -3.05
CA SER A 189 -38.86 -24.54 -4.49
C SER A 189 -39.86 -23.70 -5.30
N GLY A 190 -39.43 -23.17 -6.45
CA GLY A 190 -40.31 -22.42 -7.36
C GLY A 190 -40.67 -21.00 -6.89
N SER A 191 -40.09 -20.53 -5.78
CA SER A 191 -40.33 -19.19 -5.25
C SER A 191 -39.42 -18.14 -5.89
N ASP A 192 -39.98 -16.96 -6.15
CA ASP A 192 -39.22 -15.79 -6.61
C ASP A 192 -38.43 -15.18 -5.44
N PHE A 193 -37.20 -14.73 -5.71
CA PHE A 193 -36.38 -13.95 -4.78
C PHE A 193 -36.13 -12.56 -5.34
N TYR A 194 -36.18 -11.54 -4.48
CA TYR A 194 -36.02 -10.14 -4.90
C TYR A 194 -34.59 -9.82 -5.34
N GLU A 195 -33.61 -10.40 -4.64
CA GLU A 195 -32.19 -10.20 -4.92
C GLU A 195 -31.61 -11.41 -5.68
N THR A 196 -30.58 -11.16 -6.49
CA THR A 196 -29.82 -12.22 -7.19
C THR A 196 -29.05 -13.13 -6.23
N THR A 197 -28.79 -12.68 -5.00
CA THR A 197 -28.23 -13.47 -3.91
C THR A 197 -29.06 -13.20 -2.67
N VAL A 198 -29.70 -14.24 -2.13
CA VAL A 198 -30.62 -14.08 -0.99
C VAL A 198 -29.82 -13.81 0.29
N PRO A 199 -30.04 -12.70 1.00
CA PRO A 199 -29.46 -12.50 2.32
C PRO A 199 -30.19 -13.36 3.36
N VAL A 200 -29.45 -14.23 4.03
CA VAL A 200 -29.91 -15.08 5.13
C VAL A 200 -29.19 -14.68 6.41
N THR A 201 -29.93 -14.43 7.48
CA THR A 201 -29.37 -14.17 8.82
C THR A 201 -29.72 -15.33 9.75
N VAL A 202 -28.73 -15.92 10.43
CA VAL A 202 -28.91 -17.03 11.36
C VAL A 202 -28.43 -16.63 12.74
N HIS A 203 -29.30 -16.70 13.74
CA HIS A 203 -28.92 -16.53 15.14
C HIS A 203 -28.45 -17.88 15.71
N GLY A 204 -27.14 -18.14 15.64
CA GLY A 204 -26.49 -19.37 16.08
C GLY A 204 -25.05 -19.49 15.58
N ALA A 205 -24.39 -20.59 15.92
CA ALA A 205 -22.99 -20.84 15.59
C ALA A 205 -22.71 -20.76 14.07
N TYR A 206 -21.53 -20.25 13.69
CA TYR A 206 -21.14 -20.16 12.28
C TYR A 206 -21.18 -21.53 11.61
N GLY A 207 -21.80 -21.58 10.44
CA GLY A 207 -21.94 -22.80 9.63
C GLY A 207 -22.97 -23.81 10.16
N SER A 208 -23.65 -23.55 11.28
CA SER A 208 -24.57 -24.50 11.91
C SER A 208 -25.78 -24.87 11.04
N MET A 209 -26.07 -24.09 10.00
CA MET A 209 -27.19 -24.31 9.10
C MET A 209 -26.76 -24.41 7.63
N ASP A 210 -25.45 -24.35 7.32
CA ASP A 210 -24.97 -24.26 5.93
C ASP A 210 -25.43 -25.45 5.07
N ALA A 211 -25.35 -26.68 5.59
CA ALA A 211 -25.76 -27.88 4.86
C ALA A 211 -27.28 -27.94 4.62
N LEU A 212 -28.08 -27.54 5.62
CA LEU A 212 -29.54 -27.48 5.52
C LEU A 212 -29.98 -26.40 4.52
N LEU A 213 -29.34 -25.23 4.57
CA LEU A 213 -29.63 -24.10 3.68
C LEU A 213 -29.17 -24.38 2.24
N ALA A 214 -28.01 -25.00 2.06
CA ALA A 214 -27.52 -25.40 0.73
C ALA A 214 -28.44 -26.42 0.05
N GLY A 215 -29.09 -27.30 0.83
CA GLY A 215 -30.08 -28.24 0.31
C GLY A 215 -31.41 -27.60 -0.10
N ALA A 216 -31.78 -26.46 0.50
CA ALA A 216 -33.09 -25.84 0.33
C ALA A 216 -33.09 -24.54 -0.51
N LEU A 217 -31.93 -23.88 -0.67
CA LEU A 217 -31.77 -22.60 -1.38
C LEU A 217 -30.77 -22.71 -2.53
N THR A 218 -31.23 -23.14 -3.69
CA THR A 218 -30.36 -23.43 -4.85
C THR A 218 -30.00 -22.22 -5.73
N ASN A 219 -30.60 -21.04 -5.49
CA ASN A 219 -30.46 -19.85 -6.35
C ASN A 219 -29.33 -18.89 -5.93
N GLY A 220 -28.41 -19.32 -5.05
CA GLY A 220 -27.36 -18.47 -4.49
C GLY A 220 -27.84 -17.66 -3.29
N PHE A 221 -27.11 -17.78 -2.18
CA PHE A 221 -27.43 -17.11 -0.92
C PHE A 221 -26.14 -16.60 -0.24
N SER A 222 -26.29 -15.61 0.63
CA SER A 222 -25.22 -15.14 1.53
C SER A 222 -25.71 -15.29 2.97
N VAL A 223 -24.94 -15.95 3.82
CA VAL A 223 -25.32 -16.18 5.23
C VAL A 223 -24.53 -15.25 6.13
N THR A 224 -25.24 -14.54 7.01
CA THR A 224 -24.69 -13.83 8.16
C THR A 224 -25.06 -14.58 9.43
N TYR A 225 -24.07 -15.06 10.18
CA TYR A 225 -24.27 -15.76 11.46
C TYR A 225 -24.11 -14.79 12.65
N LEU A 226 -24.99 -14.92 13.65
CA LEU A 226 -25.03 -14.16 14.90
C LEU A 226 -25.04 -15.17 16.07
N ASP A 227 -23.86 -15.58 16.57
CA ASP A 227 -23.72 -16.64 17.59
C ASP A 227 -24.05 -16.16 19.02
N SER A 228 -24.73 -17.01 19.80
CA SER A 228 -25.20 -16.76 21.17
C SER A 228 -24.34 -17.39 22.30
N ASP A 229 -23.32 -18.22 22.01
CA ASP A 229 -22.46 -18.89 23.02
C ASP A 229 -20.96 -18.46 22.96
N ALA A 230 -20.73 -17.26 22.43
CA ALA A 230 -19.55 -16.98 21.62
C ALA A 230 -18.19 -16.81 22.34
N LYS A 231 -17.14 -17.28 21.65
CA LYS A 231 -15.80 -16.66 21.63
C LYS A 231 -15.86 -15.26 21.01
N ASN A 232 -16.69 -14.40 21.59
CA ASN A 232 -16.92 -13.01 21.20
C ASN A 232 -15.79 -12.10 21.72
N ALA A 233 -15.95 -10.78 21.57
CA ALA A 233 -14.95 -9.83 22.03
C ALA A 233 -14.70 -9.92 23.54
N ALA A 234 -15.71 -10.23 24.35
CA ALA A 234 -15.56 -10.42 25.79
C ALA A 234 -14.72 -11.66 26.11
N TRP A 235 -14.91 -12.76 25.37
CA TRP A 235 -14.04 -13.93 25.48
C TRP A 235 -12.60 -13.61 25.10
N LEU A 236 -12.38 -12.94 23.96
CA LEU A 236 -11.04 -12.58 23.50
C LEU A 236 -10.34 -11.68 24.52
N GLN A 237 -11.05 -10.68 25.06
CA GLN A 237 -10.55 -9.84 26.13
C GLN A 237 -10.17 -10.67 27.36
N ALA A 238 -11.03 -11.60 27.80
CA ALA A 238 -10.73 -12.45 28.95
C ALA A 238 -9.49 -13.35 28.72
N GLN A 239 -9.23 -13.81 27.49
CA GLN A 239 -8.00 -14.56 27.19
C GLN A 239 -6.75 -13.66 27.26
N ILE A 240 -6.85 -12.42 26.81
CA ILE A 240 -5.77 -11.44 26.89
C ILE A 240 -5.47 -11.09 28.36
N ASP A 241 -6.51 -10.82 29.15
CA ASP A 241 -6.37 -10.45 30.57
C ASP A 241 -5.74 -11.59 31.39
N ALA A 242 -6.08 -12.84 31.06
CA ALA A 242 -5.57 -14.05 31.71
C ALA A 242 -4.13 -14.41 31.31
N ALA A 243 -3.59 -13.84 30.24
CA ALA A 243 -2.23 -14.12 29.79
C ALA A 243 -1.21 -13.66 30.85
N PRO A 244 -0.17 -14.46 31.18
CA PRO A 244 0.87 -14.04 32.12
C PRO A 244 1.72 -12.90 31.55
N ASP A 245 2.12 -11.96 32.42
CA ASP A 245 2.96 -10.83 32.03
C ASP A 245 4.36 -11.31 31.61
N GLY A 246 4.92 -10.68 30.57
CA GLY A 246 6.26 -10.96 30.04
C GLY A 246 6.40 -12.27 29.27
N VAL A 247 5.35 -13.09 29.17
CA VAL A 247 5.37 -14.38 28.46
C VAL A 247 4.52 -14.29 27.20
N GLU A 248 5.09 -14.68 26.06
CA GLU A 248 4.33 -14.77 24.81
C GLU A 248 3.20 -15.80 24.97
N THR A 249 1.96 -15.34 24.79
CA THR A 249 0.75 -16.16 24.87
C THR A 249 0.09 -16.18 23.50
N THR A 250 0.03 -17.37 22.89
CA THR A 250 -0.66 -17.56 21.61
C THR A 250 -2.15 -17.77 21.84
N ILE A 251 -2.99 -16.94 21.20
CA ILE A 251 -4.45 -17.07 21.20
C ILE A 251 -4.90 -17.40 19.79
N ALA A 252 -5.50 -18.58 19.62
CA ALA A 252 -6.07 -19.03 18.36
C ALA A 252 -7.54 -18.64 18.26
N LEU A 253 -7.90 -17.92 17.20
CA LEU A 253 -9.30 -17.66 16.86
C LEU A 253 -9.92 -18.93 16.28
N SER A 254 -11.10 -19.31 16.77
CA SER A 254 -11.88 -20.41 16.17
C SER A 254 -13.26 -19.96 15.68
N ALA A 255 -13.53 -18.66 15.72
CA ALA A 255 -14.76 -18.03 15.26
C ALA A 255 -14.49 -16.57 14.87
N ASN A 256 -15.39 -15.97 14.09
CA ASN A 256 -15.38 -14.53 13.86
C ASN A 256 -15.78 -13.79 15.14
N VAL A 257 -15.19 -12.62 15.35
CA VAL A 257 -15.40 -11.79 16.55
C VAL A 257 -16.00 -10.46 16.12
N LEU A 258 -17.18 -10.12 16.66
CA LEU A 258 -17.71 -8.75 16.60
C LEU A 258 -17.32 -8.02 17.88
N ALA A 259 -16.56 -6.94 17.75
CA ALA A 259 -16.13 -6.09 18.84
C ALA A 259 -17.09 -4.90 19.00
N GLU A 260 -17.92 -4.97 20.04
CA GLU A 260 -18.79 -3.85 20.45
C GLU A 260 -18.06 -2.84 21.34
N GLN A 261 -16.91 -3.25 21.89
CA GLN A 261 -16.02 -2.45 22.72
C GLN A 261 -14.57 -2.66 22.26
N THR A 262 -13.69 -1.72 22.62
CA THR A 262 -12.26 -1.79 22.29
C THR A 262 -11.64 -3.00 22.97
N ILE A 263 -10.91 -3.81 22.20
CA ILE A 263 -10.10 -4.90 22.72
C ILE A 263 -8.77 -4.29 23.20
N VAL A 264 -8.49 -4.40 24.48
CA VAL A 264 -7.30 -3.83 25.11
C VAL A 264 -6.26 -4.93 25.28
N VAL A 265 -5.02 -4.65 24.92
CA VAL A 265 -3.84 -5.45 25.28
C VAL A 265 -3.10 -4.69 26.38
N PRO A 266 -3.29 -5.05 27.66
CA PRO A 266 -2.74 -4.30 28.79
C PRO A 266 -1.22 -4.33 28.84
N GLY A 267 -0.63 -3.31 29.49
CA GLY A 267 0.80 -3.25 29.72
C GLY A 267 1.37 -4.52 30.36
N GLY A 268 2.51 -5.00 29.87
CA GLY A 268 3.15 -6.23 30.30
C GLY A 268 2.66 -7.50 29.59
N LYS A 269 1.51 -7.48 28.89
CA LYS A 269 1.06 -8.63 28.10
C LYS A 269 1.86 -8.78 26.81
N ASN A 270 2.13 -10.03 26.42
CA ASN A 270 2.71 -10.36 25.13
C ASN A 270 1.79 -11.36 24.41
N ILE A 271 0.99 -10.88 23.47
CA ILE A 271 -0.09 -11.64 22.82
C ILE A 271 0.27 -11.91 21.37
N ARG A 272 0.17 -13.18 20.96
CA ARG A 272 0.24 -13.59 19.55
C ARG A 272 -1.12 -14.12 19.10
N LEU A 273 -1.81 -13.35 18.26
CA LEU A 273 -3.08 -13.77 17.66
C LEU A 273 -2.81 -14.57 16.38
N VAL A 274 -3.37 -15.78 16.33
CA VAL A 274 -3.22 -16.68 15.18
C VAL A 274 -4.56 -17.16 14.65
N ASN A 275 -4.58 -17.50 13.37
CA ASN A 275 -5.61 -18.34 12.78
C ASN A 275 -4.94 -19.43 11.94
N GLN A 276 -5.39 -20.67 12.08
CA GLN A 276 -4.79 -21.84 11.43
C GLN A 276 -5.72 -22.50 10.41
N ASP A 277 -6.99 -22.08 10.33
CA ASP A 277 -7.96 -22.65 9.40
C ASP A 277 -8.93 -21.61 8.81
N GLY A 278 -9.11 -21.67 7.50
CA GLY A 278 -9.96 -20.73 6.77
C GLY A 278 -9.64 -19.26 7.04
N THR A 279 -10.64 -18.39 6.88
CA THR A 279 -10.55 -16.98 7.24
C THR A 279 -11.29 -16.71 8.54
N ARG A 280 -10.65 -16.01 9.47
CA ARG A 280 -11.27 -15.48 10.69
C ARG A 280 -11.16 -13.96 10.71
N THR A 281 -12.25 -13.33 11.10
CA THR A 281 -12.38 -11.88 11.11
C THR A 281 -12.68 -11.36 12.51
N ILE A 282 -11.96 -10.35 12.95
CA ILE A 282 -12.31 -9.49 14.08
C ILE A 282 -12.83 -8.18 13.50
N ALA A 283 -14.12 -7.90 13.65
CA ALA A 283 -14.77 -6.72 13.09
C ALA A 283 -15.18 -5.74 14.19
N ALA A 284 -14.91 -4.46 13.97
CA ALA A 284 -15.42 -3.39 14.80
C ALA A 284 -16.91 -3.16 14.56
N ALA A 285 -17.69 -2.99 15.62
CA ALA A 285 -19.05 -2.47 15.50
C ALA A 285 -19.03 -1.09 14.84
N LYS A 286 -20.13 -0.72 14.16
CA LYS A 286 -20.20 0.45 13.27
C LYS A 286 -19.77 1.78 13.89
N THR A 287 -19.91 1.94 15.21
CA THR A 287 -19.58 3.17 15.95
C THR A 287 -18.37 3.02 16.86
N LEU A 288 -17.69 1.86 16.85
CA LEU A 288 -16.51 1.64 17.67
C LEU A 288 -15.37 2.53 17.16
N ASN A 289 -14.74 3.28 18.07
CA ASN A 289 -13.68 4.21 17.71
C ASN A 289 -12.36 3.51 17.42
N VAL A 290 -11.99 2.52 18.24
CA VAL A 290 -10.72 1.77 18.20
C VAL A 290 -11.03 0.29 18.36
N LEU A 291 -10.61 -0.54 17.40
CA LEU A 291 -10.76 -2.00 17.51
C LEU A 291 -9.77 -2.58 18.53
N PHE A 292 -8.47 -2.31 18.38
CA PHE A 292 -7.44 -2.70 19.35
C PHE A 292 -6.70 -1.50 19.93
N LEU A 293 -6.58 -1.46 21.26
CA LEU A 293 -5.67 -0.58 21.99
C LEU A 293 -4.54 -1.43 22.56
N VAL A 294 -3.29 -1.12 22.19
CA VAL A 294 -2.09 -1.80 22.71
C VAL A 294 -1.37 -0.82 23.62
N GLU A 295 -1.45 -1.07 24.93
CA GLU A 295 -1.00 -0.15 25.97
C GLU A 295 0.53 -0.17 26.16
N ASN A 296 1.06 0.84 26.85
CA ASN A 296 2.48 0.93 27.18
C ASN A 296 3.05 -0.37 27.78
N GLY A 297 4.11 -0.90 27.17
CA GLY A 297 4.78 -2.12 27.61
C GLY A 297 4.12 -3.41 27.13
N ALA A 298 3.05 -3.32 26.34
CA ALA A 298 2.38 -4.48 25.75
C ALA A 298 2.96 -4.83 24.36
N VAL A 299 2.81 -6.10 23.98
CA VAL A 299 3.18 -6.63 22.67
C VAL A 299 1.98 -7.33 22.04
N LEU A 300 1.68 -7.01 20.77
CA LEU A 300 0.67 -7.70 19.96
C LEU A 300 1.27 -8.16 18.63
N ALA A 301 1.25 -9.46 18.36
CA ALA A 301 1.60 -10.02 17.07
C ALA A 301 0.35 -10.55 16.35
N LEU A 302 0.17 -10.19 15.08
CA LEU A 302 -0.90 -10.65 14.19
C LEU A 302 -0.30 -11.58 13.13
N ASP A 303 -0.59 -12.89 13.25
CA ASP A 303 0.22 -13.94 12.62
C ASP A 303 -0.66 -15.13 12.17
N GLY A 304 -1.44 -14.92 11.11
CA GLY A 304 -2.16 -15.98 10.40
C GLY A 304 -1.23 -16.89 9.59
N THR A 305 -1.79 -17.96 9.01
CA THR A 305 -1.03 -18.83 8.08
C THR A 305 -0.63 -18.13 6.78
N ASP A 306 -1.39 -17.11 6.41
CA ASP A 306 -1.18 -16.21 5.27
C ASP A 306 -1.93 -14.88 5.53
N ASP A 307 -1.75 -13.91 4.63
CA ASP A 307 -2.31 -12.57 4.78
C ASP A 307 -3.85 -12.53 4.80
N THR A 308 -4.53 -13.60 4.35
CA THR A 308 -6.00 -13.72 4.29
C THR A 308 -6.60 -14.48 5.46
N ALA A 309 -5.79 -15.28 6.17
CA ALA A 309 -6.25 -16.14 7.26
C ALA A 309 -6.77 -15.35 8.45
N LEU A 310 -6.15 -14.20 8.77
CA LEU A 310 -6.57 -13.31 9.85
C LEU A 310 -6.92 -11.92 9.30
N ARG A 311 -8.14 -11.45 9.59
CA ARG A 311 -8.64 -10.15 9.12
C ARG A 311 -9.11 -9.28 10.28
N LEU A 312 -8.68 -8.03 10.30
CA LEU A 312 -9.21 -7.00 11.18
C LEU A 312 -10.00 -6.01 10.32
N LEU A 313 -11.29 -5.82 10.64
CA LEU A 313 -12.17 -4.90 9.91
C LEU A 313 -12.55 -3.70 10.78
N GLY A 314 -12.23 -2.50 10.30
CA GLY A 314 -12.50 -1.23 10.95
C GLY A 314 -13.97 -0.82 10.86
N SER A 315 -14.33 0.27 11.55
CA SER A 315 -15.68 0.80 11.54
C SER A 315 -15.90 1.84 10.43
N GLU A 316 -17.17 2.11 10.09
CA GLU A 316 -17.53 2.98 8.96
C GLU A 316 -17.39 4.48 9.26
N VAL A 317 -17.36 4.86 10.54
CA VAL A 317 -17.26 6.25 10.99
C VAL A 317 -16.44 6.29 12.28
N SER A 318 -15.27 6.93 12.25
CA SER A 318 -14.51 7.27 13.47
C SER A 318 -14.47 8.78 13.67
N LYS A 319 -15.00 9.24 14.82
CA LYS A 319 -15.03 10.65 15.23
C LYS A 319 -14.03 10.98 16.34
N SER A 320 -13.19 10.03 16.73
CA SER A 320 -12.28 10.14 17.88
C SER A 320 -10.83 10.34 17.42
N PHE A 321 -10.02 11.03 18.24
CA PHE A 321 -8.57 11.26 18.08
C PHE A 321 -7.75 9.97 18.29
N THR A 322 -8.03 8.89 17.55
CA THR A 322 -7.46 7.55 17.80
C THR A 322 -7.32 6.71 16.52
N GLY A 323 -6.58 5.60 16.62
CA GLY A 323 -6.46 4.61 15.55
C GLY A 323 -7.69 3.72 15.43
N ASN A 324 -8.35 3.69 14.26
CA ASN A 324 -9.63 2.98 14.12
C ASN A 324 -9.51 1.46 14.21
N LEU A 325 -8.50 0.90 13.55
CA LEU A 325 -8.15 -0.52 13.66
C LEU A 325 -7.20 -0.72 14.84
N LEU A 326 -6.08 -0.01 14.86
CA LEU A 326 -5.04 -0.19 15.86
C LEU A 326 -4.60 1.16 16.45
N MET A 327 -4.57 1.25 17.78
CA MET A 327 -3.91 2.29 18.54
C MET A 327 -2.71 1.68 19.28
N VAL A 328 -1.49 2.04 18.87
CA VAL A 328 -0.24 1.57 19.48
C VAL A 328 0.31 2.67 20.38
N GLU A 329 0.19 2.50 21.70
CA GLU A 329 0.65 3.51 22.65
C GLU A 329 2.18 3.59 22.74
N LYS A 330 2.67 4.66 23.35
CA LYS A 330 4.10 4.83 23.63
C LYS A 330 4.61 3.68 24.49
N GLY A 331 5.70 3.04 24.06
CA GLY A 331 6.27 1.87 24.74
C GLY A 331 5.60 0.54 24.37
N ALA A 332 4.52 0.55 23.59
CA ALA A 332 3.93 -0.66 23.02
C ALA A 332 4.64 -1.11 21.74
N SER A 333 4.53 -2.39 21.41
CA SER A 333 5.03 -2.96 20.14
C SER A 333 3.97 -3.79 19.43
N VAL A 334 3.78 -3.56 18.14
CA VAL A 334 2.92 -4.38 17.30
C VAL A 334 3.71 -4.98 16.13
N TYR A 335 3.47 -6.27 15.87
CA TYR A 335 4.08 -7.01 14.76
C TYR A 335 2.98 -7.51 13.81
N LEU A 336 2.93 -6.96 12.61
CA LEU A 336 2.07 -7.42 11.52
C LEU A 336 2.89 -8.37 10.62
N LYS A 337 2.64 -9.68 10.77
CA LYS A 337 3.31 -10.72 9.99
C LYS A 337 2.43 -11.24 8.86
N HIS A 338 1.23 -11.72 9.19
CA HIS A 338 0.29 -12.30 8.24
C HIS A 338 -1.15 -11.99 8.66
N ALA A 339 -1.62 -10.80 8.30
CA ALA A 339 -3.01 -10.42 8.50
C ALA A 339 -3.39 -9.27 7.56
N THR A 340 -4.69 -9.15 7.27
CA THR A 340 -5.25 -8.01 6.53
C THR A 340 -5.97 -7.06 7.48
N LEU A 341 -5.54 -5.80 7.50
CA LEU A 341 -6.19 -4.68 8.18
C LEU A 341 -6.93 -3.85 7.14
N SER A 342 -8.26 -3.74 7.24
CA SER A 342 -9.05 -3.12 6.19
C SER A 342 -10.32 -2.43 6.70
N GLY A 343 -10.90 -1.57 5.85
CA GLY A 343 -12.31 -1.20 5.94
C GLY A 343 -12.63 -0.05 6.90
N SER A 344 -11.63 0.60 7.49
CA SER A 344 -11.84 1.86 8.21
C SER A 344 -12.27 2.96 7.23
N LYS A 345 -13.50 3.46 7.38
CA LYS A 345 -14.03 4.53 6.51
C LYS A 345 -14.28 5.80 7.31
N ARG A 346 -14.20 6.94 6.61
CA ARG A 346 -14.56 8.28 7.13
C ARG A 346 -13.92 8.58 8.50
N ILE A 347 -12.61 8.49 8.57
CA ILE A 347 -11.84 8.94 9.75
C ILE A 347 -11.77 10.47 9.70
N THR A 348 -12.46 11.15 10.61
CA THR A 348 -12.65 12.62 10.54
C THR A 348 -12.02 13.42 11.66
N ALA A 349 -11.56 12.78 12.74
CA ALA A 349 -10.91 13.52 13.82
C ALA A 349 -9.55 14.07 13.38
N GLN A 350 -9.17 15.20 13.95
CA GLN A 350 -7.81 15.75 13.80
C GLN A 350 -6.86 14.72 14.44
N GLU A 351 -5.80 14.29 13.76
CA GLU A 351 -4.87 13.25 14.25
C GLU A 351 -5.50 11.86 14.49
N ALA A 352 -6.21 11.32 13.50
CA ALA A 352 -6.72 9.94 13.54
C ALA A 352 -6.31 9.16 12.29
N ALA A 353 -6.12 7.85 12.44
CA ALA A 353 -5.63 6.96 11.38
C ALA A 353 -6.32 5.60 11.45
N ALA A 354 -6.15 4.74 10.46
CA ALA A 354 -6.58 3.36 10.60
C ALA A 354 -5.64 2.64 11.58
N VAL A 355 -4.33 2.87 11.43
CA VAL A 355 -3.28 2.43 12.35
C VAL A 355 -2.56 3.66 12.89
N PHE A 356 -2.67 3.91 14.19
CA PHE A 356 -2.06 5.05 14.85
C PHE A 356 -0.91 4.59 15.75
N VAL A 357 0.31 5.09 15.49
CA VAL A 357 1.55 4.58 16.08
C VAL A 357 2.24 5.66 16.93
N ASN A 358 2.16 5.51 18.25
CA ASN A 358 2.96 6.25 19.24
C ASN A 358 4.13 5.41 19.83
N GLY A 359 4.15 4.11 19.56
CA GLY A 359 5.17 3.16 20.00
C GLY A 359 5.99 2.60 18.85
N TYR A 360 6.07 1.28 18.75
CA TYR A 360 6.76 0.57 17.69
C TYR A 360 5.79 -0.27 16.84
N PHE A 361 5.87 -0.15 15.52
CA PHE A 361 5.09 -0.94 14.57
C PHE A 361 6.00 -1.62 13.55
N ASN A 362 6.05 -2.95 13.57
CA ASN A 362 6.80 -3.75 12.62
C ASN A 362 5.86 -4.41 11.62
N MET A 363 6.13 -4.25 10.33
CA MET A 363 5.42 -4.89 9.24
C MET A 363 6.41 -5.70 8.41
N SER A 364 6.43 -7.01 8.64
CA SER A 364 7.25 -7.96 7.87
C SER A 364 6.45 -8.69 6.80
N GLY A 365 5.12 -8.59 6.84
CA GLY A 365 4.17 -9.14 5.88
C GLY A 365 2.78 -8.53 6.11
N GLY A 366 1.71 -9.19 5.69
CA GLY A 366 0.35 -8.68 5.85
C GLY A 366 0.00 -7.55 4.89
N VAL A 367 -1.26 -7.10 5.00
CA VAL A 367 -1.83 -6.08 4.11
C VAL A 367 -2.58 -5.02 4.93
N ILE A 368 -2.37 -3.74 4.60
CA ILE A 368 -3.22 -2.63 5.08
C ILE A 368 -3.90 -1.99 3.86
N GLU A 369 -5.22 -2.10 3.78
CA GLU A 369 -5.95 -1.70 2.57
C GLU A 369 -7.34 -1.09 2.78
N ASN A 370 -7.83 -0.43 1.74
CA ASN A 370 -9.21 0.06 1.65
C ASN A 370 -9.63 0.93 2.84
N CYS A 371 -8.69 1.69 3.39
CA CYS A 371 -8.94 2.64 4.46
C CYS A 371 -9.06 4.06 3.91
N GLN A 372 -9.94 4.86 4.51
CA GLN A 372 -10.18 6.24 4.10
C GLN A 372 -10.12 7.20 5.30
N SER A 373 -9.14 8.09 5.25
CA SER A 373 -8.99 9.27 6.11
C SER A 373 -9.51 10.53 5.41
N ASN A 374 -10.08 11.45 6.19
CA ASN A 374 -10.45 12.80 5.76
C ASN A 374 -9.86 13.82 6.76
N THR A 375 -8.59 13.68 7.12
CA THR A 375 -7.92 14.55 8.11
C THR A 375 -6.55 15.04 7.64
N VAL A 376 -6.21 16.28 8.01
CA VAL A 376 -4.94 16.91 7.62
C VAL A 376 -3.74 16.19 8.24
N LEU A 377 -3.91 15.70 9.48
CA LEU A 377 -2.86 15.09 10.30
C LEU A 377 -3.05 13.58 10.47
N GLY A 378 -3.66 12.91 9.50
CA GLY A 378 -3.87 11.48 9.58
C GLY A 378 -3.78 10.81 8.22
N GLY A 379 -2.82 9.90 8.09
CA GLY A 379 -2.76 8.95 6.98
C GLY A 379 -3.57 7.68 7.29
N THR A 380 -3.40 6.66 6.46
CA THR A 380 -3.90 5.32 6.79
C THR A 380 -3.11 4.73 7.95
N VAL A 381 -1.79 4.82 7.85
CA VAL A 381 -0.87 4.61 8.97
C VAL A 381 -0.30 5.96 9.36
N THR A 382 -0.37 6.32 10.64
CA THR A 382 0.26 7.55 11.17
C THR A 382 1.31 7.19 12.20
N VAL A 383 2.55 7.59 11.98
CA VAL A 383 3.69 7.43 12.89
C VAL A 383 4.00 8.78 13.52
N ARG A 384 3.87 8.86 14.86
CA ARG A 384 3.98 10.12 15.62
C ARG A 384 5.39 10.35 16.17
N ALA A 385 5.58 11.55 16.70
CA ALA A 385 6.74 11.95 17.50
C ALA A 385 7.23 10.85 18.45
N GLY A 386 8.49 10.44 18.29
CA GLY A 386 9.16 9.42 19.11
C GLY A 386 8.74 7.97 18.84
N ALA A 387 7.84 7.76 17.88
CA ALA A 387 7.43 6.45 17.42
C ALA A 387 8.30 5.98 16.25
N LYS A 388 8.28 4.66 16.01
CA LYS A 388 9.05 4.02 14.95
C LYS A 388 8.20 3.00 14.20
N MET A 389 8.32 3.00 12.88
CA MET A 389 7.77 1.97 12.01
C MET A 389 8.87 1.33 11.16
N ASP A 390 8.97 0.00 11.20
CA ASP A 390 9.85 -0.78 10.33
C ASP A 390 9.00 -1.60 9.36
N MET A 391 9.12 -1.33 8.06
CA MET A 391 8.45 -2.06 6.99
C MET A 391 9.51 -2.82 6.17
N THR A 392 9.62 -4.12 6.41
CA THR A 392 10.57 -5.03 5.73
C THR A 392 9.89 -5.90 4.67
N GLY A 393 8.56 -5.96 4.70
CA GLY A 393 7.70 -6.69 3.80
C GLY A 393 6.25 -6.23 3.91
N GLY A 394 5.33 -6.98 3.30
CA GLY A 394 3.90 -6.68 3.32
C GLY A 394 3.51 -5.54 2.37
N THR A 395 2.20 -5.27 2.29
CA THR A 395 1.64 -4.30 1.33
C THR A 395 0.72 -3.27 1.99
N ILE A 396 0.92 -1.99 1.71
CA ILE A 396 -0.01 -0.91 2.04
C ILE A 396 -0.61 -0.39 0.74
N ARG A 397 -1.91 -0.64 0.51
CA ARG A 397 -2.52 -0.36 -0.80
C ARG A 397 -3.95 0.16 -0.79
N ASN A 398 -4.31 0.86 -1.87
CA ASN A 398 -5.69 1.29 -2.15
C ASN A 398 -6.30 2.11 -1.01
N ASN A 399 -5.47 2.87 -0.30
CA ASN A 399 -5.94 3.74 0.77
C ASN A 399 -6.01 5.19 0.32
N GLN A 400 -6.83 5.98 1.03
CA GLN A 400 -7.14 7.34 0.62
C GLN A 400 -7.09 8.29 1.81
N ASN A 401 -6.37 9.41 1.67
CA ASN A 401 -6.57 10.60 2.49
C ASN A 401 -7.19 11.71 1.62
N LEU A 402 -8.46 12.04 1.85
CA LEU A 402 -9.19 13.03 1.05
C LEU A 402 -9.32 14.41 1.71
N ALA A 403 -8.61 14.68 2.81
CA ALA A 403 -8.60 16.03 3.39
C ALA A 403 -7.92 17.03 2.45
N PRO A 404 -8.50 18.22 2.18
CA PRO A 404 -7.93 19.19 1.22
C PRO A 404 -6.45 19.60 1.45
N ASN A 405 -5.94 19.51 2.69
CA ASN A 405 -4.52 19.73 3.03
C ASN A 405 -3.83 18.48 3.60
N GLY A 406 -4.49 17.32 3.52
CA GLY A 406 -4.02 16.06 4.07
C GLY A 406 -2.94 15.41 3.21
N GLY A 407 -1.99 14.77 3.90
CA GLY A 407 -0.96 13.97 3.28
C GLY A 407 -0.92 12.53 3.77
N GLY A 408 -0.10 11.72 3.11
CA GLY A 408 0.18 10.34 3.51
C GLY A 408 -1.00 9.41 3.22
N GLY A 409 -1.36 9.25 1.93
CA GLY A 409 -2.45 8.35 1.53
C GLY A 409 -2.25 6.94 2.08
N GLY A 410 -1.02 6.44 1.97
CA GLY A 410 -0.55 5.25 2.69
C GLY A 410 -0.06 5.57 4.10
N ILE A 411 1.08 6.26 4.21
CA ILE A 411 1.76 6.51 5.49
C ILE A 411 1.98 8.01 5.71
N LEU A 412 1.63 8.50 6.89
CA LEU A 412 2.02 9.80 7.42
C LEU A 412 3.02 9.63 8.55
N VAL A 413 4.18 10.27 8.47
CA VAL A 413 5.18 10.37 9.54
C VAL A 413 5.21 11.81 10.01
N TYR A 414 4.97 12.05 11.30
CA TYR A 414 4.65 13.38 11.78
C TYR A 414 5.18 13.67 13.19
N ALA A 415 5.95 14.75 13.33
CA ALA A 415 6.40 15.33 14.60
C ALA A 415 6.47 16.86 14.48
N TRP A 416 5.85 17.62 15.39
CA TRP A 416 5.56 19.06 15.18
C TRP A 416 6.53 20.01 15.86
N SER A 417 7.11 19.63 17.00
CA SER A 417 7.98 20.51 17.78
C SER A 417 9.42 20.01 17.85
N GLU A 418 10.40 20.90 18.06
CA GLU A 418 11.80 20.46 18.33
C GLU A 418 11.94 19.68 19.64
N ALA A 419 11.00 19.86 20.58
CA ALA A 419 10.91 19.05 21.79
C ALA A 419 10.33 17.65 21.50
N ASP A 420 9.70 17.47 20.34
CA ASP A 420 9.20 16.17 19.90
C ASP A 420 10.39 15.32 19.47
N LYS A 421 10.44 14.10 20.00
CA LYS A 421 11.41 13.10 19.55
C LYS A 421 11.17 12.79 18.07
N ASN A 422 12.25 12.49 17.35
CA ASN A 422 12.20 12.08 15.95
C ASN A 422 11.19 10.94 15.73
N ALA A 423 10.31 11.09 14.73
CA ALA A 423 9.46 10.00 14.24
C ALA A 423 10.17 9.29 13.07
N GLU A 424 10.21 7.96 13.09
CA GLU A 424 11.06 7.19 12.18
C GLU A 424 10.26 6.18 11.36
N LEU A 425 10.49 6.15 10.05
CA LEU A 425 10.00 5.13 9.13
C LEU A 425 11.18 4.52 8.37
N ASN A 426 11.36 3.21 8.48
CA ASN A 426 12.33 2.47 7.70
C ASN A 426 11.63 1.54 6.70
N ILE A 427 12.02 1.64 5.43
CA ILE A 427 11.51 0.84 4.32
C ILE A 427 12.67 0.02 3.74
N SER A 428 12.51 -1.30 3.72
CA SER A 428 13.52 -2.24 3.25
C SER A 428 12.89 -3.55 2.74
N GLY A 429 13.72 -4.48 2.28
CA GLY A 429 13.25 -5.79 1.81
C GLY A 429 12.21 -5.69 0.69
N ASP A 430 11.13 -6.44 0.83
CA ASP A 430 10.06 -6.58 -0.17
C ASP A 430 8.83 -5.70 0.14
N ALA A 431 8.98 -4.69 1.01
CA ALA A 431 7.92 -3.76 1.36
C ALA A 431 7.28 -3.10 0.11
N LEU A 432 5.95 -3.06 0.05
CA LEU A 432 5.21 -2.46 -1.08
C LEU A 432 4.19 -1.42 -0.62
N ILE A 433 4.32 -0.19 -1.11
CA ILE A 433 3.36 0.90 -0.89
C ILE A 433 2.79 1.29 -2.25
N THR A 434 1.52 0.94 -2.52
CA THR A 434 0.96 1.05 -3.89
C THR A 434 -0.49 1.47 -3.99
N GLY A 435 -0.83 2.25 -5.02
CA GLY A 435 -2.23 2.60 -5.31
C GLY A 435 -2.89 3.46 -4.23
N ASN A 436 -2.10 4.14 -3.39
CA ASN A 436 -2.62 5.03 -2.37
C ASN A 436 -2.79 6.45 -2.92
N ILE A 437 -3.78 7.16 -2.39
CA ILE A 437 -4.16 8.50 -2.86
C ILE A 437 -4.14 9.47 -1.68
N ALA A 438 -3.42 10.59 -1.84
CA ALA A 438 -3.53 11.74 -0.96
C ALA A 438 -4.15 12.92 -1.72
N ALA A 439 -4.94 13.74 -1.04
CA ALA A 439 -5.52 14.94 -1.63
C ALA A 439 -4.47 16.04 -1.87
N MET A 440 -3.45 16.18 -1.01
CA MET A 440 -2.43 17.21 -1.19
C MET A 440 -1.03 16.64 -1.35
N GLN A 441 -0.52 15.85 -0.41
CA GLN A 441 0.91 15.50 -0.43
C GLN A 441 1.27 14.08 0.00
N GLY A 442 2.24 13.47 -0.66
CA GLY A 442 2.69 12.12 -0.30
C GLY A 442 1.60 11.08 -0.52
N GLY A 443 1.28 10.79 -1.78
CA GLY A 443 0.27 9.78 -2.12
C GLY A 443 0.57 8.44 -1.45
N GLY A 444 1.83 7.99 -1.54
CA GLY A 444 2.35 6.86 -0.79
C GLY A 444 2.73 7.25 0.64
N VAL A 445 3.75 8.11 0.78
CA VAL A 445 4.36 8.49 2.06
C VAL A 445 4.47 10.00 2.20
N CYS A 446 4.11 10.54 3.36
CA CYS A 446 4.33 11.95 3.70
C CYS A 446 5.07 12.06 5.03
N GLY A 447 6.20 12.77 5.04
CA GLY A 447 6.96 13.11 6.25
C GLY A 447 6.90 14.60 6.54
N ILE A 448 6.54 14.99 7.76
CA ILE A 448 6.40 16.40 8.14
C ILE A 448 7.03 16.67 9.52
N GLY A 449 7.94 17.64 9.56
CA GLY A 449 8.61 18.16 10.77
C GLY A 449 9.84 17.35 11.19
N ASN A 450 10.00 17.04 12.49
CA ASN A 450 11.18 16.30 12.99
C ASN A 450 11.06 14.79 12.72
N VAL A 451 11.30 14.39 11.48
CA VAL A 451 11.07 13.02 11.01
C VAL A 451 12.26 12.48 10.23
N SER A 452 12.41 11.15 10.23
CA SER A 452 13.40 10.44 9.43
C SER A 452 12.71 9.33 8.63
N ILE A 453 12.82 9.40 7.31
CA ILE A 453 12.38 8.34 6.40
C ILE A 453 13.63 7.74 5.75
N ASN A 454 13.90 6.46 6.03
CA ASN A 454 15.05 5.75 5.49
C ASN A 454 14.57 4.64 4.55
N MET A 455 15.07 4.63 3.32
CA MET A 455 14.72 3.65 2.30
C MET A 455 15.98 2.97 1.79
N SER A 456 16.13 1.68 2.09
CA SER A 456 17.24 0.83 1.63
C SER A 456 16.78 -0.26 0.65
N GLY A 457 15.46 -0.46 0.54
CA GLY A 457 14.80 -1.43 -0.32
C GLY A 457 13.32 -1.11 -0.44
N GLY A 458 12.50 -2.09 -0.85
CA GLY A 458 11.07 -1.91 -1.05
C GLY A 458 10.69 -1.04 -2.26
N LYS A 459 9.39 -0.88 -2.45
CA LYS A 459 8.79 -0.17 -3.58
C LYS A 459 7.70 0.80 -3.13
N ILE A 460 7.78 2.05 -3.57
CA ILE A 460 6.71 3.05 -3.48
C ILE A 460 6.23 3.30 -4.91
N MET A 461 5.12 2.69 -5.32
CA MET A 461 4.71 2.72 -6.72
C MET A 461 3.24 2.96 -7.00
N GLY A 462 2.92 3.64 -8.10
CA GLY A 462 1.54 3.83 -8.53
C GLY A 462 0.67 4.61 -7.53
N ASN A 463 1.27 5.47 -6.71
CA ASN A 463 0.55 6.33 -5.77
C ASN A 463 0.29 7.72 -6.38
N GLU A 464 -0.74 8.40 -5.89
CA GLU A 464 -1.17 9.69 -6.44
C GLU A 464 -1.37 10.76 -5.36
N SER A 465 -0.83 11.96 -5.61
CA SER A 465 -1.16 13.18 -4.86
C SER A 465 -2.03 14.09 -5.75
N ASP A 466 -3.35 14.08 -5.49
CA ASP A 466 -4.44 14.97 -5.94
C ASP A 466 -5.79 14.21 -6.06
N GLY A 467 -6.25 13.62 -4.96
CA GLY A 467 -7.55 12.92 -4.91
C GLY A 467 -8.81 13.79 -4.95
N THR A 468 -8.70 15.12 -4.93
CA THR A 468 -9.86 16.03 -4.77
C THR A 468 -9.93 17.18 -5.80
N GLY A 469 -8.98 17.27 -6.75
CA GLY A 469 -9.01 18.25 -7.84
C GLY A 469 -8.60 19.67 -7.44
N THR A 470 -7.83 19.84 -6.35
CA THR A 470 -7.42 21.16 -5.82
C THR A 470 -6.21 21.75 -6.54
N LYS A 471 -5.59 21.01 -7.47
CA LYS A 471 -4.42 21.40 -8.28
C LYS A 471 -3.13 21.68 -7.48
N ASN A 472 -3.05 21.26 -6.21
CA ASN A 472 -1.88 21.45 -5.34
C ASN A 472 -1.23 20.13 -4.91
N GLY A 473 -1.26 19.11 -5.77
CA GLY A 473 -0.68 17.79 -5.48
C GLY A 473 0.85 17.77 -5.49
N TYR A 474 1.50 17.36 -4.39
CA TYR A 474 2.95 17.27 -4.23
C TYR A 474 3.40 15.86 -3.82
N GLY A 475 4.46 15.32 -4.43
CA GLY A 475 5.03 14.05 -3.97
C GLY A 475 4.05 12.89 -4.18
N GLY A 476 3.86 12.45 -5.42
CA GLY A 476 2.96 11.33 -5.72
C GLY A 476 3.35 10.08 -4.96
N GLY A 477 4.65 9.74 -4.99
CA GLY A 477 5.23 8.67 -4.19
C GLY A 477 5.50 9.12 -2.76
N LEU A 478 6.43 10.08 -2.61
CA LEU A 478 6.91 10.57 -1.32
C LEU A 478 6.93 12.10 -1.27
N SER A 479 6.48 12.67 -0.16
CA SER A 479 6.70 14.08 0.19
C SER A 479 7.45 14.16 1.51
N ILE A 480 8.53 14.93 1.57
CA ILE A 480 9.28 15.23 2.79
C ILE A 480 9.36 16.75 2.98
N SER A 481 8.89 17.23 4.13
CA SER A 481 8.77 18.66 4.38
C SER A 481 9.08 19.01 5.83
N VAL A 482 9.72 20.16 6.05
CA VAL A 482 9.83 20.74 7.39
C VAL A 482 8.49 21.29 7.89
N ALA A 483 7.56 21.60 6.99
CA ALA A 483 6.32 22.33 7.29
C ALA A 483 5.09 21.82 6.52
N MET A 484 3.88 22.06 7.04
CA MET A 484 2.63 21.77 6.32
C MET A 484 2.28 22.80 5.26
N ASN A 485 2.75 24.04 5.46
CA ASN A 485 2.49 25.18 4.59
C ASN A 485 3.60 26.24 4.78
N ASP A 486 3.68 27.17 3.84
CA ASP A 486 4.74 28.19 3.76
C ASP A 486 4.74 29.21 4.92
N SER A 487 3.71 29.19 5.79
CA SER A 487 3.60 30.12 6.92
C SER A 487 4.17 29.58 8.24
N GLN A 488 4.63 28.33 8.26
CA GLN A 488 5.06 27.62 9.48
C GLN A 488 6.40 26.91 9.24
N ILE A 489 7.47 27.66 9.03
CA ILE A 489 8.83 27.13 8.84
C ILE A 489 9.45 26.81 10.20
N PHE A 490 9.93 25.58 10.38
CA PHE A 490 10.58 25.10 11.62
C PHE A 490 12.09 24.97 11.44
N ALA A 491 12.84 25.03 12.54
CA ALA A 491 14.29 24.85 12.55
C ALA A 491 14.75 23.36 12.61
N SER A 492 13.83 22.40 12.44
CA SER A 492 14.12 20.96 12.45
C SER A 492 14.40 20.36 11.06
N ASP A 493 15.36 19.45 10.98
CA ASP A 493 15.72 18.72 9.76
C ASP A 493 14.80 17.53 9.51
N ALA A 494 13.77 17.70 8.67
CA ALA A 494 13.08 16.56 8.07
C ALA A 494 14.07 15.79 7.18
N LYS A 495 14.26 14.49 7.41
CA LYS A 495 15.29 13.68 6.74
C LYS A 495 14.69 12.64 5.83
N PHE A 496 15.20 12.57 4.62
CA PHE A 496 14.95 11.47 3.71
C PHE A 496 16.29 10.90 3.24
N HIS A 497 16.56 9.65 3.60
CA HIS A 497 17.77 8.95 3.21
C HIS A 497 17.42 7.75 2.32
N MET A 498 17.89 7.75 1.08
CA MET A 498 17.65 6.66 0.13
C MET A 498 18.97 6.03 -0.28
N THR A 499 19.18 4.76 0.07
CA THR A 499 20.35 3.96 -0.31
C THR A 499 20.01 2.84 -1.28
N GLY A 500 18.72 2.57 -1.48
CA GLY A 500 18.19 1.55 -2.37
C GLY A 500 16.67 1.60 -2.49
N GLY A 501 16.10 0.61 -3.18
CA GLY A 501 14.65 0.51 -3.44
C GLY A 501 14.20 1.25 -4.71
N GLU A 502 12.88 1.29 -4.92
CA GLU A 502 12.24 1.82 -6.14
C GLU A 502 11.09 2.78 -5.80
N ILE A 503 11.11 3.99 -6.37
CA ILE A 503 10.00 4.95 -6.35
C ILE A 503 9.52 5.13 -7.79
N SER A 504 8.44 4.45 -8.18
CA SER A 504 8.06 4.39 -9.60
C SER A 504 6.59 4.55 -9.93
N LYS A 505 6.29 5.05 -11.12
CA LYS A 505 4.90 5.16 -11.64
C LYS A 505 3.97 5.99 -10.76
N ASN A 506 4.52 6.84 -9.90
CA ASN A 506 3.73 7.72 -9.05
C ASN A 506 3.36 9.00 -9.79
N LYS A 507 2.30 9.65 -9.34
CA LYS A 507 1.74 10.83 -10.00
C LYS A 507 1.48 11.97 -9.02
N ALA A 508 1.94 13.17 -9.37
CA ALA A 508 1.57 14.39 -8.68
C ALA A 508 0.92 15.37 -9.65
N ASN A 509 -0.17 16.04 -9.25
CA ASN A 509 -0.74 17.06 -10.15
C ASN A 509 0.21 18.27 -10.32
N LYS A 510 0.92 18.68 -9.26
CA LYS A 510 1.76 19.89 -9.33
C LYS A 510 3.25 19.57 -9.42
N SER A 511 3.85 18.95 -8.41
CA SER A 511 5.31 18.80 -8.38
C SER A 511 5.79 17.57 -7.65
N GLY A 512 6.91 16.99 -8.11
CA GLY A 512 7.52 15.82 -7.50
C GLY A 512 6.65 14.59 -7.73
N GLY A 513 6.58 14.09 -8.97
CA GLY A 513 5.78 12.90 -9.27
C GLY A 513 6.23 11.72 -8.41
N GLY A 514 7.53 11.48 -8.36
CA GLY A 514 8.16 10.53 -7.44
C GLY A 514 8.32 11.14 -6.05
N VAL A 515 9.21 12.13 -5.93
CA VAL A 515 9.62 12.72 -4.66
C VAL A 515 9.48 14.24 -4.66
N TYR A 516 8.84 14.79 -3.64
CA TYR A 516 8.82 16.22 -3.34
C TYR A 516 9.66 16.52 -2.10
N ILE A 517 10.62 17.44 -2.23
CA ILE A 517 11.60 17.77 -1.20
C ILE A 517 11.45 19.24 -0.78
N ASN A 518 11.12 19.44 0.50
CA ASN A 518 11.00 20.73 1.16
C ASN A 518 11.80 20.69 2.48
N THR A 519 13.08 20.35 2.35
CA THR A 519 14.06 20.20 3.43
C THR A 519 15.48 20.17 2.85
N SER A 520 16.49 20.43 3.69
CA SER A 520 17.92 20.21 3.36
C SER A 520 18.47 18.86 3.84
N GLY A 521 17.64 18.07 4.52
CA GLY A 521 17.97 16.74 5.04
C GLY A 521 17.75 15.58 4.04
N ALA A 522 17.55 15.88 2.75
CA ALA A 522 17.36 14.87 1.72
C ALA A 522 18.71 14.42 1.12
N VAL A 523 19.06 13.16 1.30
CA VAL A 523 20.29 12.51 0.83
C VAL A 523 19.93 11.23 0.08
N LEU A 524 20.23 11.17 -1.22
CA LEU A 524 19.94 10.00 -2.05
C LEU A 524 21.26 9.48 -2.65
N GLU A 525 21.58 8.23 -2.35
CA GLU A 525 22.85 7.57 -2.68
C GLU A 525 22.65 6.29 -3.50
N GLY A 526 21.42 5.81 -3.63
CA GLY A 526 21.11 4.62 -4.41
C GLY A 526 19.63 4.35 -4.64
N GLY A 527 19.34 3.44 -5.56
CA GLY A 527 17.99 3.00 -5.93
C GLY A 527 17.50 3.55 -7.26
N ARG A 528 16.20 3.43 -7.53
CA ARG A 528 15.58 3.86 -8.79
C ARG A 528 14.41 4.81 -8.52
N ILE A 529 14.36 5.92 -9.25
CA ILE A 529 13.23 6.83 -9.31
C ILE A 529 12.78 6.88 -10.77
N SER A 530 11.72 6.13 -11.12
CA SER A 530 11.39 5.92 -12.53
C SER A 530 9.93 6.01 -12.90
N ASP A 531 9.64 6.38 -14.15
CA ASP A 531 8.28 6.42 -14.71
C ASP A 531 7.29 7.28 -13.91
N ASN A 532 7.77 8.22 -13.10
CA ASN A 532 6.90 9.10 -12.32
C ASN A 532 6.46 10.31 -13.16
N THR A 533 5.29 10.86 -12.84
CA THR A 533 4.71 11.97 -13.60
C THR A 533 4.31 13.15 -12.70
N ALA A 534 4.61 14.37 -13.13
CA ALA A 534 4.13 15.59 -12.48
C ALA A 534 3.47 16.53 -13.49
N GLY A 535 2.31 17.10 -13.18
CA GLY A 535 1.66 18.06 -14.09
C GLY A 535 2.42 19.40 -14.21
N GLY A 536 3.21 19.77 -13.19
CA GLY A 536 4.01 20.99 -13.16
C GLY A 536 5.51 20.74 -13.29
N ARG A 537 6.20 20.43 -12.19
CA ARG A 537 7.68 20.36 -12.16
C ARG A 537 8.23 19.13 -11.46
N GLY A 538 9.35 18.60 -11.96
CA GLY A 538 10.05 17.48 -11.32
C GLY A 538 9.23 16.20 -11.40
N GLY A 539 9.32 15.49 -12.53
CA GLY A 539 8.61 14.23 -12.71
C GLY A 539 9.13 13.18 -11.73
N GLY A 540 10.45 13.01 -11.68
CA GLY A 540 11.13 12.19 -10.69
C GLY A 540 11.22 12.90 -9.33
N ILE A 541 12.00 13.97 -9.27
CA ILE A 541 12.28 14.74 -8.05
C ILE A 541 11.91 16.21 -8.27
N TYR A 542 11.27 16.82 -7.26
CA TYR A 542 11.17 18.27 -7.16
C TYR A 542 11.76 18.80 -5.85
N VAL A 543 12.64 19.80 -5.94
CA VAL A 543 13.18 20.52 -4.77
C VAL A 543 12.54 21.90 -4.67
N SER A 544 11.93 22.18 -3.52
CA SER A 544 11.25 23.45 -3.24
C SER A 544 12.24 24.61 -3.06
N VAL A 545 11.72 25.84 -3.03
CA VAL A 545 12.51 27.09 -3.02
C VAL A 545 13.47 27.18 -1.83
N LYS A 546 14.59 27.90 -1.99
CA LYS A 546 15.57 28.17 -0.92
C LYS A 546 14.92 28.41 0.46
N PRO A 547 15.51 27.86 1.56
CA PRO A 547 16.90 27.40 1.68
C PRO A 547 17.11 25.89 1.41
N TYR A 548 16.13 25.17 0.88
CA TYR A 548 16.20 23.71 0.77
C TYR A 548 17.19 23.24 -0.28
N THR A 549 17.92 22.17 0.05
CA THR A 549 18.93 21.57 -0.83
C THR A 549 18.88 20.04 -0.78
N ALA A 550 18.77 19.40 -1.94
CA ALA A 550 18.92 17.95 -2.05
C ALA A 550 20.37 17.57 -2.40
N ARG A 551 20.88 16.50 -1.78
CA ARG A 551 22.20 15.92 -2.08
C ARG A 551 22.04 14.56 -2.72
N LEU A 552 22.61 14.41 -3.91
CA LEU A 552 22.54 13.19 -4.71
C LEU A 552 23.95 12.66 -4.96
N TYR A 553 24.12 11.35 -4.96
CA TYR A 553 25.42 10.72 -5.18
C TYR A 553 25.33 9.55 -6.15
N ASN A 554 26.38 9.38 -6.96
CA ASN A 554 26.51 8.30 -7.95
C ASN A 554 25.25 8.21 -8.84
N VAL A 555 24.84 9.35 -9.40
CA VAL A 555 23.52 9.51 -10.04
C VAL A 555 23.61 9.49 -11.57
N LEU A 556 22.69 8.75 -12.18
CA LEU A 556 22.42 8.81 -13.61
C LEU A 556 21.02 9.40 -13.84
N VAL A 557 20.94 10.52 -14.56
CA VAL A 557 19.70 11.17 -14.99
C VAL A 557 19.55 10.98 -16.51
N THR A 558 18.71 10.04 -16.92
CA THR A 558 18.58 9.63 -18.32
C THR A 558 17.14 9.32 -18.71
N GLU A 559 16.81 9.41 -20.00
CA GLU A 559 15.50 9.02 -20.54
C GLU A 559 14.30 9.73 -19.90
N ASN A 560 14.50 10.93 -19.34
CA ASN A 560 13.40 11.71 -18.78
C ASN A 560 12.85 12.70 -19.80
N THR A 561 11.55 12.99 -19.71
CA THR A 561 10.85 13.86 -20.66
C THR A 561 10.25 15.09 -19.98
N ALA A 562 10.64 16.30 -20.39
CA ALA A 562 9.90 17.51 -20.04
C ALA A 562 8.93 17.90 -21.16
N TYR A 563 7.77 18.45 -20.85
CA TYR A 563 6.88 19.00 -21.88
C TYR A 563 7.47 20.28 -22.47
N THR A 564 7.97 21.18 -21.62
CA THR A 564 8.44 22.50 -22.05
C THR A 564 9.97 22.63 -22.08
N MET A 565 10.66 22.32 -20.98
CA MET A 565 12.12 22.50 -20.91
C MET A 565 12.77 21.70 -19.79
N GLY A 566 14.05 21.37 -19.95
CA GLY A 566 14.84 20.62 -18.98
C GLY A 566 14.35 19.19 -18.83
N GLY A 567 14.48 18.37 -19.87
CA GLY A 567 14.08 16.96 -19.82
C GLY A 567 14.74 16.23 -18.66
N GLY A 568 16.06 16.37 -18.53
CA GLY A 568 16.84 15.86 -17.41
C GLY A 568 16.63 16.72 -16.17
N ILE A 569 17.17 17.94 -16.20
CA ILE A 569 17.11 18.89 -15.09
C ILE A 569 16.54 20.24 -15.54
N TRP A 570 15.62 20.80 -14.76
CA TRP A 570 15.19 22.18 -14.89
C TRP A 570 15.40 22.95 -13.59
N LEU A 571 15.91 24.18 -13.71
CA LEU A 571 16.19 25.08 -12.61
C LEU A 571 15.50 26.43 -12.85
N CYS A 572 14.71 26.87 -11.87
CA CYS A 572 14.11 28.19 -11.90
C CYS A 572 15.13 29.29 -11.53
N PRO A 573 14.77 30.58 -11.61
CA PRO A 573 15.64 31.71 -11.23
C PRO A 573 16.26 31.63 -9.84
N THR A 574 15.64 30.94 -8.88
CA THR A 574 16.19 30.73 -7.52
C THR A 574 16.92 29.40 -7.34
N GLY A 575 16.72 28.46 -8.26
CA GLY A 575 17.30 27.12 -8.19
C GLY A 575 18.79 27.14 -8.51
N SER A 576 19.56 26.30 -7.81
CA SER A 576 20.98 26.11 -8.08
C SER A 576 21.31 24.65 -8.33
N LEU A 577 22.34 24.42 -9.14
CA LEU A 577 22.92 23.10 -9.37
C LEU A 577 24.43 23.20 -9.27
N GLU A 578 25.00 22.30 -8.48
CA GLU A 578 26.43 22.04 -8.44
C GLU A 578 26.65 20.57 -8.74
N THR A 579 27.37 20.26 -9.81
CA THR A 579 27.83 18.90 -10.09
C THR A 579 29.33 18.78 -9.88
N TYR A 580 29.74 17.67 -9.30
CA TYR A 580 31.12 17.27 -9.07
C TYR A 580 31.36 15.89 -9.69
N VAL A 581 32.64 15.56 -9.94
CA VAL A 581 33.03 14.31 -10.60
C VAL A 581 33.05 13.11 -9.63
N THR A 582 33.57 13.29 -8.42
CA THR A 582 33.67 12.22 -7.41
C THR A 582 32.31 11.96 -6.80
N ASN A 583 31.88 10.69 -6.78
CA ASN A 583 30.49 10.30 -6.45
C ASN A 583 29.45 11.11 -7.24
N GLY A 584 29.82 11.52 -8.45
CA GLY A 584 29.17 12.56 -9.24
C GLY A 584 27.90 12.16 -9.94
N GLY A 585 27.58 12.93 -10.99
CA GLY A 585 26.40 12.73 -11.82
C GLY A 585 26.73 12.57 -13.30
N ALA A 586 25.90 11.83 -14.01
CA ALA A 586 25.81 11.87 -15.47
C ALA A 586 24.39 12.22 -15.90
N ILE A 587 24.29 13.15 -16.85
CA ILE A 587 23.01 13.69 -17.33
C ILE A 587 23.08 13.66 -18.86
N PHE A 588 22.35 12.75 -19.48
CA PHE A 588 22.30 12.60 -20.94
C PHE A 588 21.04 11.84 -21.36
N GLU A 589 20.73 11.84 -22.66
CA GLU A 589 19.58 11.10 -23.24
C GLU A 589 18.21 11.45 -22.63
N ASN A 590 18.09 12.66 -22.11
CA ASN A 590 16.80 13.22 -21.76
C ASN A 590 16.24 13.99 -22.97
N ALA A 591 14.95 14.34 -22.90
CA ALA A 591 14.27 14.99 -24.01
C ALA A 591 13.23 16.01 -23.55
N THR A 592 12.95 16.95 -24.43
CA THR A 592 11.74 17.77 -24.40
C THR A 592 10.76 17.25 -25.44
N ARG A 593 9.47 17.16 -25.07
CA ARG A 593 8.42 16.64 -25.97
C ARG A 593 8.08 17.63 -27.08
N ASP A 594 8.05 18.92 -26.75
CA ASP A 594 7.72 19.97 -27.69
C ASP A 594 8.94 20.25 -28.59
N ARG A 595 8.71 20.29 -29.92
CA ARG A 595 9.74 20.67 -30.90
C ARG A 595 10.30 22.07 -30.62
N ASP A 596 9.48 22.91 -30.00
CA ASP A 596 9.81 24.27 -29.57
C ASP A 596 10.21 24.32 -28.08
N GLY A 597 10.57 23.20 -27.46
CA GLY A 597 11.10 23.17 -26.09
C GLY A 597 12.53 23.73 -26.01
N ALA A 598 13.18 23.63 -24.85
CA ALA A 598 14.59 24.00 -24.71
C ALA A 598 15.31 23.14 -23.65
N GLY A 599 16.58 22.83 -23.91
CA GLY A 599 17.45 22.12 -22.99
C GLY A 599 16.94 20.72 -22.67
N ASP A 600 17.20 19.77 -23.57
CA ASP A 600 16.84 18.37 -23.37
C ASP A 600 17.43 17.80 -22.09
N ASP A 601 18.71 18.06 -21.81
CA ASP A 601 19.38 17.52 -20.63
C ASP A 601 19.37 18.51 -19.46
N LEU A 602 19.54 19.81 -19.73
CA LEU A 602 19.51 20.83 -18.68
C LEU A 602 18.92 22.15 -19.19
N ALA A 603 18.02 22.74 -18.41
CA ALA A 603 17.56 24.13 -18.60
C ALA A 603 17.72 24.92 -17.29
N PHE A 604 18.48 26.01 -17.34
CA PHE A 604 18.70 26.94 -16.23
C PHE A 604 18.24 28.34 -16.63
N VAL A 605 17.26 28.84 -15.89
CA VAL A 605 16.76 30.20 -16.04
C VAL A 605 17.51 31.12 -15.08
N SER A 606 18.17 32.14 -15.60
CA SER A 606 19.01 33.05 -14.82
C SER A 606 18.23 33.83 -13.75
N GLY A 607 18.85 34.00 -12.58
CA GLY A 607 18.34 34.79 -11.45
C GLY A 607 19.33 34.81 -10.28
N GLU A 608 18.86 34.53 -9.07
CA GLU A 608 19.67 34.40 -7.86
C GLU A 608 20.39 33.05 -7.75
N GLY A 609 19.90 32.05 -8.46
CA GLY A 609 20.50 30.72 -8.60
C GLY A 609 21.87 30.77 -9.26
N LYS A 610 22.64 29.69 -9.09
CA LYS A 610 23.95 29.50 -9.72
C LYS A 610 24.04 28.12 -10.32
N LEU A 611 24.73 28.04 -11.46
CA LEU A 611 25.02 26.80 -12.15
C LEU A 611 26.53 26.54 -12.13
N THR A 612 26.91 25.39 -11.60
CA THR A 612 28.26 24.85 -11.69
C THR A 612 28.16 23.43 -12.25
N LEU A 613 28.85 23.18 -13.36
CA LEU A 613 28.89 21.88 -14.02
C LEU A 613 30.30 21.34 -14.05
N ALA A 614 30.49 20.11 -13.54
CA ALA A 614 31.74 19.38 -13.71
C ALA A 614 32.03 19.10 -15.18
N ASP A 615 33.29 19.27 -15.57
CA ASP A 615 33.78 18.97 -16.92
C ASP A 615 33.84 17.46 -17.22
N ARG A 616 33.71 16.63 -16.17
CA ARG A 616 33.63 15.17 -16.27
C ARG A 616 32.41 14.67 -15.53
N MET A 617 31.76 13.67 -16.11
CA MET A 617 30.59 13.03 -15.54
C MET A 617 30.98 11.82 -14.68
N LEU A 618 29.98 11.22 -14.02
CA LEU A 618 30.13 9.98 -13.28
C LEU A 618 30.90 8.92 -14.09
N GLY A 619 31.87 8.26 -13.44
CA GLY A 619 32.78 7.31 -14.10
C GLY A 619 34.01 7.96 -14.76
N GLY A 620 34.08 9.29 -14.83
CA GLY A 620 35.29 10.03 -15.21
C GLY A 620 35.42 10.37 -16.69
N GLY A 621 34.44 10.04 -17.52
CA GLY A 621 34.41 10.50 -18.92
C GLY A 621 34.15 11.99 -19.04
N ALA A 622 34.72 12.62 -20.08
CA ALA A 622 34.45 14.01 -20.41
C ALA A 622 32.95 14.27 -20.69
N CYS A 623 32.45 15.42 -20.26
CA CYS A 623 31.08 15.85 -20.51
C CYS A 623 31.08 17.08 -21.42
N PHE A 624 30.55 16.95 -22.63
CA PHE A 624 30.45 18.05 -23.59
C PHE A 624 29.03 18.61 -23.62
N TRP A 625 28.91 19.88 -23.22
CA TRP A 625 27.63 20.59 -23.16
C TRP A 625 27.45 21.49 -24.37
N TYR A 626 26.42 21.25 -25.16
CA TYR A 626 26.08 22.01 -26.35
C TYR A 626 24.83 22.85 -26.09
N ARG A 627 24.73 24.00 -26.75
CA ARG A 627 23.49 24.79 -26.74
C ARG A 627 22.37 24.00 -27.40
N ASP A 628 21.20 24.00 -26.76
CA ASP A 628 20.00 23.31 -27.22
C ASP A 628 18.76 24.18 -27.05
N GLY A 629 18.62 25.17 -27.91
CA GLY A 629 17.58 26.20 -27.79
C GLY A 629 17.97 27.33 -26.84
N GLY A 630 16.98 28.14 -26.48
CA GLY A 630 17.14 29.30 -25.61
C GLY A 630 16.08 29.36 -24.53
N VAL A 631 16.44 29.92 -23.38
CA VAL A 631 15.50 30.25 -22.31
C VAL A 631 15.76 31.66 -21.81
N TYR A 632 14.72 32.29 -21.27
CA TYR A 632 14.85 33.62 -20.67
C TYR A 632 13.93 33.77 -19.47
N ASN A 633 14.33 34.66 -18.55
CA ASN A 633 13.49 35.05 -17.44
C ASN A 633 12.48 36.11 -17.91
N ASN A 634 11.24 35.69 -18.13
CA ASN A 634 10.16 36.55 -18.60
C ASN A 634 9.48 37.37 -17.49
N ASN A 635 9.89 37.20 -16.22
CA ASN A 635 9.39 38.01 -15.11
C ASN A 635 10.45 38.12 -14.00
N PRO A 636 11.44 39.02 -14.15
CA PRO A 636 12.53 39.16 -13.18
C PRO A 636 12.07 39.59 -11.79
N ALA A 637 10.90 40.22 -11.68
CA ALA A 637 10.32 40.65 -10.41
C ALA A 637 9.71 39.50 -9.59
N TYR A 638 9.54 38.30 -10.19
CA TYR A 638 8.91 37.16 -9.55
C TYR A 638 9.89 36.00 -9.41
N ILE A 639 10.40 35.80 -8.18
CA ILE A 639 11.46 34.85 -7.86
C ILE A 639 11.12 33.36 -8.17
N SER A 640 9.83 33.03 -8.29
CA SER A 640 9.34 31.70 -8.66
C SER A 640 8.81 31.61 -10.09
N SER A 641 9.22 32.55 -10.96
CA SER A 641 9.00 32.47 -12.40
C SER A 641 9.53 31.14 -12.96
N THR A 642 8.79 30.51 -13.87
CA THR A 642 9.24 29.28 -14.52
C THR A 642 10.24 29.51 -15.65
N GLY A 643 10.42 30.77 -16.07
CA GLY A 643 11.05 31.12 -17.34
C GLY A 643 10.17 30.79 -18.56
N LYS A 644 10.67 31.17 -19.74
CA LYS A 644 10.06 30.88 -21.04
C LYS A 644 11.11 30.41 -22.04
N VAL A 645 10.67 29.62 -23.02
CA VAL A 645 11.50 29.25 -24.17
C VAL A 645 11.67 30.47 -25.07
N ASP A 646 12.90 30.73 -25.48
CA ASP A 646 13.24 31.64 -26.56
C ASP A 646 13.31 30.84 -27.87
N SER A 647 12.21 30.84 -28.62
CA SER A 647 12.08 30.11 -29.89
C SER A 647 12.94 30.71 -31.02
N SER A 648 13.60 31.86 -30.82
CA SER A 648 14.53 32.42 -31.81
C SER A 648 15.89 31.72 -31.82
N ILE A 649 16.21 30.97 -30.75
CA ILE A 649 17.45 30.22 -30.64
C ILE A 649 17.18 28.77 -31.09
N PRO A 650 17.90 28.26 -32.10
CA PRO A 650 17.67 26.91 -32.62
C PRO A 650 18.06 25.83 -31.60
N ARG A 651 17.36 24.69 -31.69
CA ARG A 651 17.69 23.45 -30.98
C ARG A 651 19.03 22.89 -31.44
N PHE A 652 19.60 22.01 -30.62
CA PHE A 652 20.86 21.32 -30.95
C PHE A 652 20.70 20.49 -32.22
N ASP A 653 21.60 20.68 -33.17
CA ASP A 653 21.71 19.85 -34.38
C ASP A 653 23.01 19.04 -34.31
N PRO A 654 22.94 17.70 -34.15
CA PRO A 654 24.13 16.85 -34.12
C PRO A 654 24.91 16.88 -35.43
N ALA A 655 24.29 17.27 -36.55
CA ALA A 655 25.00 17.41 -37.84
C ALA A 655 25.81 18.72 -37.91
N ASN A 656 25.42 19.75 -37.15
CA ASN A 656 26.06 21.08 -37.16
C ASN A 656 26.20 21.64 -35.73
N PRO A 657 26.99 21.01 -34.85
CA PRO A 657 27.12 21.46 -33.48
C PRO A 657 27.87 22.80 -33.41
N VAL A 658 27.27 23.78 -32.74
CA VAL A 658 28.00 24.98 -32.30
C VAL A 658 28.82 24.59 -31.07
N GLY A 659 30.12 24.89 -31.07
CA GLY A 659 31.10 24.35 -30.12
C GLY A 659 30.64 24.33 -28.64
N PRO A 660 31.12 23.33 -27.86
CA PRO A 660 30.61 23.10 -26.52
C PRO A 660 30.99 24.24 -25.57
N TYR A 661 30.16 24.43 -24.55
CA TYR A 661 30.52 25.22 -23.38
C TYR A 661 31.64 24.53 -22.60
N THR A 662 32.56 25.32 -22.07
CA THR A 662 33.67 24.86 -21.22
C THR A 662 33.66 25.65 -19.92
N ALA A 663 33.93 24.99 -18.78
CA ALA A 663 34.11 25.65 -17.48
C ALA A 663 32.91 26.53 -17.03
N ILE A 664 31.70 25.97 -17.01
CA ILE A 664 30.54 26.64 -16.40
C ILE A 664 30.70 26.59 -14.88
N GLU A 665 31.29 27.64 -14.33
CA GLU A 665 31.52 27.81 -12.89
C GLU A 665 30.76 29.06 -12.41
N HIS A 666 29.84 28.88 -11.46
CA HIS A 666 28.99 29.96 -10.94
C HIS A 666 28.25 30.76 -12.02
N GLY A 667 27.86 30.10 -13.11
CA GLY A 667 27.14 30.69 -14.23
C GLY A 667 25.87 31.40 -13.77
N ALA A 668 25.70 32.64 -14.25
CA ALA A 668 24.59 33.53 -13.90
C ALA A 668 23.67 33.87 -15.08
N GLU A 669 24.01 33.41 -16.28
CA GLU A 669 23.24 33.60 -17.51
C GLU A 669 22.28 32.43 -17.78
N ASN A 670 21.42 32.56 -18.78
CA ASN A 670 20.48 31.51 -19.15
C ASN A 670 21.20 30.39 -19.90
N TYR A 671 20.92 29.14 -19.55
CA TYR A 671 21.45 27.97 -20.25
C TYR A 671 20.34 27.01 -20.64
N ALA A 672 20.39 26.52 -21.87
CA ALA A 672 19.60 25.41 -22.36
C ALA A 672 20.57 24.47 -23.07
N LEU A 673 20.79 23.29 -22.50
CA LEU A 673 21.93 22.45 -22.81
C LEU A 673 21.52 21.02 -23.19
N LYS A 674 22.27 20.47 -24.15
CA LYS A 674 22.33 19.06 -24.50
C LYS A 674 23.71 18.52 -24.13
N SER A 675 23.74 17.39 -23.44
CA SER A 675 24.97 16.63 -23.21
C SER A 675 25.14 15.59 -24.31
N MET A 676 26.36 15.50 -24.85
CA MET A 676 26.73 14.51 -25.89
C MET A 676 28.00 13.75 -25.47
N PRO A 677 27.92 12.87 -24.46
CA PRO A 677 29.07 12.07 -24.05
C PRO A 677 29.35 10.95 -25.04
N GLU A 678 30.62 10.54 -25.12
CA GLU A 678 31.05 9.41 -25.93
C GLU A 678 30.54 8.08 -25.38
N LYS A 679 30.51 7.05 -26.24
CA LYS A 679 29.98 5.72 -25.90
C LYS A 679 30.62 5.12 -24.64
N ASN A 680 31.96 5.13 -24.55
CA ASN A 680 32.67 4.54 -23.42
C ASN A 680 32.42 5.34 -22.13
N ALA A 681 32.31 6.66 -22.23
CA ALA A 681 31.95 7.52 -21.11
C ALA A 681 30.55 7.14 -20.57
N LYS A 682 29.55 6.97 -21.46
CA LYS A 682 28.21 6.51 -21.07
C LYS A 682 28.23 5.16 -20.37
N THR A 683 28.95 4.19 -20.93
CA THR A 683 29.10 2.85 -20.34
C THR A 683 29.71 2.91 -18.94
N LEU A 684 30.70 3.78 -18.70
CA LEU A 684 31.26 3.99 -17.36
C LEU A 684 30.22 4.61 -16.41
N ALA A 685 29.52 5.66 -16.83
CA ALA A 685 28.48 6.29 -16.01
C ALA A 685 27.36 5.32 -15.62
N GLU A 686 26.87 4.54 -16.57
CA GLU A 686 25.84 3.51 -16.35
C GLU A 686 26.31 2.42 -15.36
N ARG A 687 27.58 2.04 -15.44
CA ARG A 687 28.17 1.04 -14.55
C ARG A 687 28.38 1.56 -13.13
N GLU A 688 28.81 2.80 -12.98
CA GLU A 688 29.08 3.41 -11.67
C GLU A 688 27.81 3.96 -10.99
N ALA A 689 26.72 4.15 -11.74
CA ALA A 689 25.46 4.64 -11.19
C ALA A 689 24.88 3.71 -10.12
N LYS A 690 24.61 4.28 -8.94
CA LYS A 690 23.88 3.63 -7.85
C LYS A 690 22.46 4.15 -7.75
N LEU A 691 22.27 5.44 -8.03
CA LEU A 691 20.97 6.10 -8.13
C LEU A 691 20.63 6.34 -9.60
N ILE A 692 19.49 5.84 -10.06
CA ILE A 692 19.03 6.03 -11.44
C ILE A 692 17.70 6.78 -11.43
N ILE A 693 17.65 7.89 -12.14
CA ILE A 693 16.45 8.72 -12.34
C ILE A 693 16.10 8.67 -13.82
N SER A 694 15.07 7.89 -14.19
CA SER A 694 14.76 7.65 -15.60
C SER A 694 13.29 7.47 -15.96
N GLY A 695 12.92 7.74 -17.21
CA GLY A 695 11.54 7.57 -17.68
C GLY A 695 10.52 8.52 -17.05
N ASN A 696 10.95 9.48 -16.23
CA ASN A 696 10.04 10.40 -15.55
C ASN A 696 9.60 11.53 -16.47
N ALA A 697 8.41 12.11 -16.20
CA ALA A 697 7.88 13.20 -17.01
C ALA A 697 7.25 14.36 -16.21
N ALA A 698 7.48 15.59 -16.67
CA ALA A 698 6.82 16.78 -16.12
C ALA A 698 6.72 17.94 -17.10
N GLY A 699 6.01 19.01 -16.74
CA GLY A 699 6.04 20.28 -17.50
C GLY A 699 7.46 20.85 -17.62
N PHE A 700 8.17 20.86 -16.49
CA PHE A 700 9.54 21.35 -16.36
C PHE A 700 10.36 20.37 -15.53
N GLY A 701 11.54 19.95 -15.99
CA GLY A 701 12.35 19.01 -15.20
C GLY A 701 11.74 17.62 -15.20
N GLY A 702 11.85 16.88 -16.30
CA GLY A 702 11.31 15.52 -16.37
C GLY A 702 11.90 14.64 -15.27
N GLY A 703 13.24 14.61 -15.17
CA GLY A 703 13.95 13.94 -14.10
C GLY A 703 13.89 14.74 -12.80
N ILE A 704 14.51 15.93 -12.81
CA ILE A 704 14.64 16.80 -11.64
C ILE A 704 14.15 18.21 -12.00
N GLY A 705 13.23 18.75 -11.21
CA GLY A 705 12.89 20.18 -11.23
C GLY A 705 13.29 20.84 -9.91
N SER A 706 13.87 22.04 -9.95
CA SER A 706 14.30 22.70 -8.72
C SER A 706 14.05 24.21 -8.69
N ASN A 707 13.52 24.66 -7.56
CA ASN A 707 13.59 26.05 -7.12
C ASN A 707 14.63 26.26 -6.00
N GLY A 708 15.16 25.17 -5.45
CA GLY A 708 16.17 25.17 -4.39
C GLY A 708 17.54 24.70 -4.88
N GLY A 709 18.38 24.28 -3.96
CA GLY A 709 19.69 23.71 -4.28
C GLY A 709 19.62 22.24 -4.67
N VAL A 710 20.42 21.87 -5.66
CA VAL A 710 20.75 20.47 -5.95
C VAL A 710 22.27 20.35 -5.98
N ILE A 711 22.81 19.45 -5.17
CA ILE A 711 24.24 19.13 -5.16
C ILE A 711 24.39 17.68 -5.59
N ILE A 712 25.24 17.44 -6.59
CA ILE A 712 25.51 16.12 -7.12
C ILE A 712 27.01 15.81 -6.95
N GLY A 713 27.32 14.84 -6.09
CA GLY A 713 28.70 14.41 -5.82
C GLY A 713 29.44 15.27 -4.79
N THR A 714 30.74 15.04 -4.71
CA THR A 714 31.66 15.65 -3.74
C THR A 714 32.78 16.40 -4.44
N GLN A 715 33.17 17.56 -3.91
CA GLN A 715 34.26 18.39 -4.42
C GLN A 715 35.64 17.79 -4.06
N GLU A 716 35.94 16.64 -4.67
CA GLU A 716 37.24 15.99 -4.61
C GLU A 716 37.63 15.59 -6.05
N GLU A 717 38.91 15.75 -6.38
CA GLU A 717 39.43 15.51 -7.72
C GLU A 717 40.72 14.70 -7.67
N TYR A 718 40.98 14.00 -8.77
CA TYR A 718 42.16 13.19 -8.99
C TYR A 718 42.89 13.63 -10.26
N VAL A 719 44.20 13.45 -10.28
CA VAL A 719 45.06 13.84 -11.39
C VAL A 719 45.92 12.65 -11.82
N VAL A 720 45.97 12.42 -13.13
CA VAL A 720 46.89 11.46 -13.75
C VAL A 720 47.86 12.23 -14.63
N ASN A 721 49.11 12.34 -14.20
CA ASN A 721 50.19 12.90 -15.01
C ASN A 721 50.73 11.83 -15.94
N VAL A 722 50.99 12.20 -17.19
CA VAL A 722 51.59 11.33 -18.19
C VAL A 722 52.91 11.95 -18.64
N GLN A 723 53.96 11.15 -18.60
CA GLN A 723 55.25 11.50 -19.18
C GLN A 723 55.68 10.45 -20.18
N LYS A 724 56.13 10.91 -21.35
CA LYS A 724 56.77 10.07 -22.35
C LYS A 724 58.29 10.20 -22.25
N ILE A 725 58.97 9.05 -22.30
CA ILE A 725 60.42 8.92 -22.39
C ILE A 725 60.76 8.08 -23.62
N TRP A 726 61.68 8.59 -24.42
CA TRP A 726 62.26 7.87 -25.56
C TRP A 726 63.54 7.16 -25.12
N ASP A 727 63.75 5.93 -25.56
CA ASP A 727 65.01 5.20 -25.37
C ASP A 727 66.18 6.00 -25.96
N GLU A 728 67.36 5.94 -25.33
CA GLU A 728 68.57 6.70 -25.70
C GLU A 728 69.01 6.45 -27.15
N LYS A 729 68.64 5.29 -27.71
CA LYS A 729 68.94 4.89 -29.09
C LYS A 729 67.94 5.40 -30.12
N THR A 730 66.89 6.11 -29.70
CA THR A 730 65.83 6.59 -30.59
C THR A 730 66.31 7.76 -31.44
N PRO A 731 66.28 7.65 -32.78
CA PRO A 731 66.58 8.77 -33.67
C PRO A 731 65.62 9.95 -33.45
N GLU A 732 66.12 11.19 -33.49
CA GLU A 732 65.31 12.40 -33.22
C GLU A 732 64.14 12.55 -34.21
N ASP A 733 64.35 12.18 -35.48
CA ASP A 733 63.33 12.17 -36.54
C ASP A 733 62.24 11.10 -36.35
N SER A 734 62.49 10.11 -35.49
CA SER A 734 61.53 9.06 -35.12
C SER A 734 60.64 9.46 -33.94
N GLN A 735 60.94 10.55 -33.23
CA GLN A 735 60.16 11.07 -32.10
C GLN A 735 58.98 11.92 -32.60
N LYS A 736 57.91 11.26 -33.05
CA LYS A 736 56.71 11.91 -33.60
C LYS A 736 55.64 12.13 -32.53
N GLU A 737 54.76 13.11 -32.78
CA GLU A 737 53.58 13.34 -31.94
C GLU A 737 52.78 12.05 -31.74
N LEU A 738 52.37 11.80 -30.49
CA LEU A 738 51.65 10.61 -30.08
C LEU A 738 50.30 10.96 -29.50
N THR A 739 49.35 10.05 -29.70
CA THR A 739 48.05 10.09 -29.04
C THR A 739 48.08 9.14 -27.84
N ILE A 740 47.83 9.69 -26.66
CA ILE A 740 47.65 8.95 -25.42
C ILE A 740 46.17 8.94 -25.08
N TYR A 741 45.64 7.78 -24.73
CA TYR A 741 44.28 7.59 -24.25
C TYR A 741 44.30 7.38 -22.74
N LEU A 742 43.40 8.07 -22.04
CA LEU A 742 43.06 7.73 -20.65
C LEU A 742 42.26 6.43 -20.67
N MET A 743 42.70 5.46 -19.87
CA MET A 743 42.01 4.19 -19.71
C MET A 743 41.40 4.13 -18.33
N ILE A 744 40.08 3.97 -18.25
CA ILE A 744 39.36 3.72 -16.99
C ILE A 744 38.74 2.34 -17.06
N ASP A 745 39.22 1.42 -16.22
CA ASP A 745 38.78 0.02 -16.19
C ASP A 745 38.75 -0.66 -17.57
N GLY A 746 39.79 -0.39 -18.37
CA GLY A 746 39.98 -0.96 -19.70
C GLY A 746 39.21 -0.27 -20.82
N LEU A 747 38.41 0.76 -20.54
CA LEU A 747 37.74 1.58 -21.55
C LEU A 747 38.58 2.82 -21.87
N ALA A 748 38.88 3.00 -23.16
CA ALA A 748 39.53 4.20 -23.66
C ALA A 748 38.56 5.39 -23.65
N LEU A 749 39.01 6.51 -23.09
CA LEU A 749 38.30 7.78 -23.05
C LEU A 749 39.02 8.80 -23.93
N GLU A 750 38.92 10.10 -23.61
CA GLU A 750 39.39 11.14 -24.51
C GLU A 750 40.92 11.12 -24.74
N PRO A 751 41.37 11.33 -25.99
CA PRO A 751 42.77 11.37 -26.34
C PRO A 751 43.45 12.67 -25.89
N MET A 752 44.75 12.58 -25.66
CA MET A 752 45.65 13.69 -25.38
C MET A 752 46.90 13.57 -26.26
N LYS A 753 47.42 14.68 -26.75
CA LYS A 753 48.63 14.69 -27.58
C LYS A 753 49.88 14.91 -26.73
N LEU A 754 50.92 14.12 -26.97
CA LEU A 754 52.27 14.35 -26.47
C LEU A 754 53.22 14.63 -27.64
N ASN A 755 54.01 15.69 -27.53
CA ASN A 755 54.93 16.11 -28.58
C ASN A 755 56.12 16.89 -27.98
N GLN A 756 57.04 17.34 -28.83
CA GLN A 756 58.20 18.11 -28.39
C GLN A 756 57.81 19.45 -27.76
N GLU A 757 56.71 20.08 -28.20
CA GLU A 757 56.27 21.41 -27.72
C GLU A 757 55.82 21.36 -26.26
N ASN A 758 55.10 20.30 -25.85
CA ASN A 758 54.72 20.09 -24.45
C ASN A 758 55.78 19.33 -23.64
N GLY A 759 56.99 19.16 -24.19
CA GLY A 759 58.08 18.45 -23.53
C GLY A 759 57.73 17.00 -23.20
N TRP A 760 56.86 16.38 -24.00
CA TRP A 760 56.42 15.00 -23.84
C TRP A 760 55.69 14.73 -22.51
N LYS A 761 55.03 15.76 -21.96
CA LYS A 761 54.30 15.70 -20.69
C LYS A 761 52.93 16.36 -20.80
N ALA A 762 51.93 15.76 -20.16
CA ALA A 762 50.62 16.37 -19.98
C ALA A 762 49.85 15.64 -18.86
N SER A 763 48.69 16.16 -18.46
CA SER A 763 47.92 15.64 -17.32
C SER A 763 46.44 15.53 -17.63
N TYR A 764 45.84 14.41 -17.24
CA TYR A 764 44.39 14.28 -17.11
C TYR A 764 43.96 14.78 -15.75
N CYS A 765 43.25 15.91 -15.73
CA CYS A 765 42.79 16.56 -14.51
C CYS A 765 41.30 16.32 -14.25
N ARG A 766 40.86 16.67 -13.03
CA ARG A 766 39.44 16.64 -12.59
C ARG A 766 38.82 15.25 -12.66
N LEU A 767 39.61 14.20 -12.48
CA LEU A 767 39.15 12.82 -12.50
C LEU A 767 38.46 12.47 -11.17
N PRO A 768 37.55 11.48 -11.15
CA PRO A 768 36.98 11.03 -9.89
C PRO A 768 38.05 10.43 -8.99
N LYS A 769 37.93 10.62 -7.69
CA LYS A 769 38.82 9.98 -6.74
C LYS A 769 38.62 8.45 -6.78
N PRO A 770 39.69 7.65 -6.89
CA PRO A 770 39.58 6.20 -6.92
C PRO A 770 39.22 5.65 -5.53
N GLU A 771 37.93 5.42 -5.26
CA GLU A 771 37.44 4.76 -4.03
C GLU A 771 37.64 3.22 -4.07
N GLY A 772 38.83 2.77 -4.45
CA GLY A 772 39.18 1.34 -4.54
C GLY A 772 38.47 0.53 -5.65
N ARG A 773 37.57 1.15 -6.43
CA ARG A 773 36.87 0.52 -7.56
C ARG A 773 37.42 0.93 -8.94
N ILE A 774 37.80 2.19 -9.11
CA ILE A 774 38.23 2.77 -10.38
C ILE A 774 39.73 2.53 -10.58
N ARG A 775 40.12 1.93 -11.71
CA ARG A 775 41.53 1.79 -12.11
C ARG A 775 41.87 2.71 -13.26
N TYR A 776 42.83 3.61 -13.01
CA TYR A 776 43.42 4.47 -14.02
C TYR A 776 44.63 3.80 -14.65
N SER A 777 44.73 3.90 -15.97
CA SER A 777 45.94 3.62 -16.74
C SER A 777 45.92 4.51 -17.99
N VAL A 778 46.97 4.43 -18.82
CA VAL A 778 47.00 5.10 -20.13
C VAL A 778 47.47 4.15 -21.21
N ALA A 779 47.04 4.40 -22.44
CA ALA A 779 47.47 3.63 -23.61
C ALA A 779 47.96 4.58 -24.70
N GLU A 780 49.03 4.18 -25.39
CA GLU A 780 49.51 4.86 -26.60
C GLU A 780 48.89 4.14 -27.79
N ASP A 781 48.11 4.84 -28.61
CA ASP A 781 47.41 4.22 -29.73
C ASP A 781 47.26 5.21 -30.93
N PRO A 782 47.76 4.87 -32.13
CA PRO A 782 48.60 3.71 -32.43
C PRO A 782 50.00 3.86 -31.81
N VAL A 783 50.57 2.73 -31.39
CA VAL A 783 52.00 2.64 -31.08
C VAL A 783 52.79 2.86 -32.39
N PRO A 784 53.77 3.79 -32.44
CA PRO A 784 54.58 4.02 -33.63
C PRO A 784 55.33 2.75 -34.06
N GLU A 785 55.44 2.57 -35.37
CA GLU A 785 56.15 1.44 -35.95
C GLU A 785 57.60 1.36 -35.44
N GLY A 786 58.03 0.16 -35.06
CA GLY A 786 59.36 -0.06 -34.50
C GLY A 786 59.51 0.31 -33.02
N PHE A 787 58.42 0.53 -32.28
CA PHE A 787 58.46 0.76 -30.84
C PHE A 787 57.62 -0.24 -30.05
N ALA A 788 58.03 -0.47 -28.79
CA ALA A 788 57.25 -1.22 -27.81
C ALA A 788 57.18 -0.41 -26.49
N PRO A 789 55.99 0.07 -26.09
CA PRO A 789 55.84 0.86 -24.86
C PRO A 789 55.92 -0.02 -23.61
N GLU A 790 56.60 0.48 -22.58
CA GLU A 790 56.57 0.00 -21.21
C GLU A 790 55.95 1.08 -20.32
N TYR A 791 54.94 0.72 -19.52
CA TYR A 791 54.24 1.63 -18.63
C TYR A 791 54.71 1.45 -17.19
N ARG A 792 55.02 2.57 -16.52
CA ARG A 792 55.41 2.60 -15.10
C ARG A 792 54.52 3.57 -14.35
N GLU A 793 53.95 3.11 -13.25
CA GLU A 793 53.01 3.88 -12.42
C GLU A 793 53.66 4.21 -11.08
N GLU A 794 53.51 5.45 -10.63
CA GLU A 794 53.96 5.93 -9.32
C GLU A 794 52.87 6.80 -8.69
N LEU A 795 52.41 6.43 -7.49
CA LEU A 795 51.49 7.25 -6.71
C LEU A 795 52.28 8.20 -5.81
N LEU A 796 52.12 9.50 -6.02
CA LEU A 796 52.79 10.53 -5.23
C LEU A 796 52.12 10.73 -3.86
N GLN A 797 52.85 11.36 -2.93
CA GLN A 797 52.35 11.64 -1.58
C GLN A 797 51.12 12.57 -1.54
N ASP A 798 50.96 13.42 -2.55
CA ASP A 798 49.80 14.31 -2.69
C ASP A 798 48.57 13.60 -3.30
N GLY A 799 48.68 12.31 -3.61
CA GLY A 799 47.62 11.51 -4.21
C GLY A 799 47.59 11.52 -5.73
N THR A 800 48.51 12.22 -6.41
CA THR A 800 48.59 12.24 -7.88
C THR A 800 49.18 10.93 -8.43
N LEU A 801 48.61 10.39 -9.50
CA LEU A 801 49.19 9.24 -10.22
C LEU A 801 50.10 9.75 -11.34
N ASN A 802 51.37 9.39 -11.30
CA ASN A 802 52.29 9.57 -12.42
C ASN A 802 52.37 8.28 -13.24
N VAL A 803 52.15 8.38 -14.55
CA VAL A 803 52.38 7.30 -15.50
C VAL A 803 53.50 7.70 -16.46
N THR A 804 54.58 6.93 -16.46
CA THR A 804 55.68 7.07 -17.40
C THR A 804 55.55 6.03 -18.49
N ILE A 805 55.54 6.47 -19.74
CA ILE A 805 55.57 5.63 -20.93
C ILE A 805 57.00 5.64 -21.46
N LEU A 806 57.69 4.50 -21.40
CA LEU A 806 59.02 4.32 -21.98
C LEU A 806 58.90 3.56 -23.30
N ASN A 807 59.21 4.20 -24.42
CA ASN A 807 59.24 3.53 -25.72
C ASN A 807 60.61 2.90 -25.99
N HIS A 808 60.65 1.58 -26.05
CA HIS A 808 61.85 0.83 -26.47
C HIS A 808 61.95 0.81 -27.99
N TYR A 809 63.04 1.35 -28.54
CA TYR A 809 63.27 1.40 -29.98
C TYR A 809 63.75 0.04 -30.52
N ARG A 810 63.00 -0.51 -31.48
CA ARG A 810 63.24 -1.82 -32.12
C ARG A 810 63.10 -1.68 -33.64
N PRO A 811 64.12 -1.18 -34.34
CA PRO A 811 64.07 -1.06 -35.80
C PRO A 811 64.10 -2.45 -36.46
N GLY A 812 62.95 -2.89 -36.97
CA GLY A 812 62.81 -3.99 -37.93
C GLY A 812 62.57 -5.41 -37.35
N SER A 813 61.45 -6.01 -37.75
CA SER A 813 61.36 -7.43 -38.11
C SER A 813 60.34 -7.61 -39.23
N GLY A 814 60.75 -7.26 -40.45
CA GLY A 814 60.17 -7.89 -41.63
C GLY A 814 60.89 -9.22 -41.86
N GLU A 815 60.31 -10.33 -41.43
CA GLU A 815 60.26 -11.64 -42.13
C GLU A 815 59.52 -12.72 -41.31
N ASP A 816 58.65 -13.44 -42.03
CA ASP A 816 57.92 -14.70 -41.76
C ASP A 816 56.79 -14.81 -40.71
N ILE A 817 55.56 -14.51 -41.16
CA ILE A 817 54.34 -15.26 -40.77
C ILE A 817 53.65 -15.72 -42.06
N PRO A 818 53.37 -17.03 -42.27
CA PRO A 818 52.69 -17.50 -43.46
C PRO A 818 51.22 -17.06 -43.47
N PRO A 819 50.61 -16.90 -44.66
CA PRO A 819 49.29 -16.31 -44.77
C PRO A 819 48.22 -17.30 -44.32
N THR A 820 47.36 -16.90 -43.39
CA THR A 820 46.01 -17.45 -43.28
C THR A 820 45.04 -16.31 -43.50
N GLY A 821 44.37 -16.36 -44.66
CA GLY A 821 43.28 -15.46 -44.97
C GLY A 821 42.13 -15.60 -43.99
N ASP A 822 41.51 -14.49 -43.66
CA ASP A 822 40.10 -14.24 -43.94
C ASP A 822 39.79 -12.80 -43.52
N ASP A 823 39.27 -12.02 -44.47
CA ASP A 823 38.77 -10.67 -44.25
C ASP A 823 37.55 -10.71 -43.31
N THR A 824 37.67 -10.23 -42.06
CA THR A 824 36.56 -9.64 -41.28
C THR A 824 37.09 -8.75 -40.15
N PRO A 825 36.45 -7.59 -39.86
CA PRO A 825 36.89 -6.68 -38.79
C PRO A 825 36.29 -7.08 -37.44
N LEU A 826 37.06 -7.77 -36.60
CA LEU A 826 36.75 -7.97 -35.18
C LEU A 826 38.05 -8.11 -34.38
N GLY A 827 38.40 -7.04 -33.65
CA GLY A 827 39.59 -6.98 -32.79
C GLY A 827 39.27 -6.30 -31.47
N LEU A 828 38.37 -6.89 -30.68
CA LEU A 828 38.13 -6.54 -29.28
C LEU A 828 38.30 -7.83 -28.48
N ALA A 829 39.51 -8.11 -28.02
CA ALA A 829 39.77 -9.25 -27.16
C ALA A 829 41.06 -9.12 -26.32
N LEU A 830 40.83 -9.08 -25.01
CA LEU A 830 41.66 -9.62 -23.93
C LEU A 830 43.06 -9.03 -23.69
N PHE A 831 43.17 -8.22 -22.64
CA PHE A 831 44.34 -8.26 -21.76
C PHE A 831 43.94 -8.77 -20.37
N LEU A 832 44.44 -9.97 -20.07
CA LEU A 832 44.31 -10.64 -18.78
C LEU A 832 45.38 -10.15 -17.80
N PHE A 833 44.95 -10.08 -16.54
CA PHE A 833 45.72 -9.84 -15.32
C PHE A 833 47.05 -10.59 -15.23
N VAL A 834 48.08 -9.91 -14.73
CA VAL A 834 49.18 -10.52 -13.98
C VAL A 834 48.98 -10.16 -12.51
N ILE A 835 48.54 -11.15 -11.71
CA ILE A 835 48.60 -11.10 -10.24
C ILE A 835 49.92 -11.77 -9.84
N SER A 836 50.75 -11.06 -9.08
CA SER A 836 51.89 -11.64 -8.39
C SER A 836 51.40 -12.45 -7.19
N ALA A 837 51.77 -13.73 -7.17
CA ALA A 837 51.59 -14.63 -6.05
C ALA A 837 52.83 -14.60 -5.15
N SER A 838 52.64 -14.30 -3.87
CA SER A 838 53.46 -14.88 -2.80
C SER A 838 52.71 -14.89 -1.48
N GLY A 839 52.26 -16.10 -1.08
CA GLY A 839 52.19 -16.58 0.30
C GLY A 839 50.93 -16.25 1.11
N LEU A 840 50.01 -17.21 1.23
CA LEU A 840 49.93 -18.02 2.45
C LEU A 840 49.04 -19.26 2.27
N ALA A 841 49.45 -20.29 3.01
CA ALA A 841 49.10 -21.70 2.94
C ALA A 841 47.66 -22.10 3.32
N LEU A 842 47.20 -23.16 2.64
CA LEU A 842 46.49 -24.35 3.14
C LEU A 842 45.28 -24.20 4.10
N SER A 843 44.11 -24.66 3.67
CA SER A 843 43.58 -25.99 4.07
C SER A 843 42.28 -26.38 3.34
N PHE A 844 42.26 -27.66 2.92
CA PHE A 844 41.16 -28.55 2.53
C PHE A 844 39.78 -28.23 3.18
N ALA A 845 38.61 -28.52 2.59
CA ALA A 845 38.20 -29.77 1.95
C ALA A 845 36.89 -29.60 1.15
N SER A 846 36.75 -30.48 0.17
CA SER A 846 35.61 -30.73 -0.72
C SER A 846 34.27 -31.05 -0.02
N ARG A 847 33.14 -30.68 -0.65
CA ARG A 847 32.06 -31.63 -1.00
C ARG A 847 30.99 -31.05 -1.95
N ARG A 848 31.00 -31.59 -3.17
CA ARG A 848 29.91 -31.96 -4.11
C ARG A 848 28.55 -31.23 -4.11
N ARG A 849 28.23 -30.71 -5.32
CA ARG A 849 26.98 -30.83 -6.12
C ARG A 849 25.69 -31.31 -5.43
N GLY A 850 24.61 -30.58 -5.73
CA GLY A 850 23.25 -31.13 -5.79
C GLY A 850 22.21 -30.08 -6.15
N SER A 851 21.65 -30.19 -7.35
CA SER A 851 20.48 -29.47 -7.84
C SER A 851 19.24 -29.64 -6.93
N LYS A 852 18.62 -28.52 -6.56
CA LYS A 852 17.19 -28.23 -6.70
C LYS A 852 16.94 -26.75 -6.41
#